data_AF-A0A9J6PB45-F1
#
_entry.id   AF-A0A9J6PB45-F1
#
_cell.length_a   1.000
_cell.length_b   1.000
_cell.length_c   1.000
_cell.angle_alpha   90.00
_cell.angle_beta   90.00
_cell.angle_gamma   90.00
#
_symmetry.space_group_name_H-M   'P 1'
#
loop_
_entity.id
_entity.type
_entity.pdbx_description
1 polymer ?
#
loop_
_entity_poly.entity_id
_entity_poly.type
_entity_poly.pdbx_seq_one_letter_code
_entity_poly.pdbx_strand_id
1 'polypeptide(L)'
;MISRLESINLFLKEKKLFFIINVLIICGLIFSLIYREGEGISLIKYLISQLFLIYGQGVVLTWVLSIKKDQVVTLVINYFLGISLVIFEYLISMSLFHQWRLLYIGYVIGTIGVIISFRNFKLKKLFSGLNNGLVTVFCIMWISTFFSLYIKNSMPDVIGRSGINQDLLWSIGNTEALMRSYPPIDSRMNGIPFTYHYFVNIYYAVISLTTGIDPTKLFFAYGYIVKMLFLVLCIFSFGKSYLKSNIGAGMLTFIYFFTNCFSLNRAYSNGYGVFMNSNLRQLTDGAFGFEMSIALLMVVFMFLFYALEEREWKKYILPSLMVFFALSGTKGPLALMVILILFTVLIIEFIIKKKINKKGLTLLVSFVLIFAILFAFILKSGSGDLNFELGYIAKDSLIGRKVIGLIGDGILTRIMIIPLHFYLYLPLASIPFVIWFWMRGGKINQCNTNELLIGGMAVLGIICAYMFSHYGHSEIYFIMTAIPFMEIAAVEFLMNNKLNKILKVIIMISFIVGVTTSYYSIKGRIDIGMKYNEIIKSKIEFTKGYHPNTITYKEYEGIKWIKDNTSEDSVILSDRYYISDNKVDKTARYFYYSTFSNRQFYLEGYFYFYAPEEYKAQVDKKKEIADKIYKYGDALLAKEQGINYIIISENLYDEEKELKNQNYIKVFDNEEMKIYKVNDGE
;
A
#
# COMPACT_ATOMS: atom_id res chain seq x y z
N MET A 1 -46.03 -22.92 10.94
CA MET A 1 -45.61 -23.31 9.58
C MET A 1 -44.98 -22.14 8.82
N ILE A 2 -45.58 -20.95 8.83
CA ILE A 2 -45.02 -19.71 8.25
C ILE A 2 -43.67 -19.29 8.91
N SER A 3 -43.54 -19.38 10.24
CA SER A 3 -42.25 -19.12 10.92
C SER A 3 -41.14 -20.14 10.59
N ARG A 4 -41.52 -21.39 10.26
CA ARG A 4 -40.58 -22.42 9.78
C ARG A 4 -40.14 -22.12 8.35
N LEU A 5 -41.04 -21.65 7.48
CA LEU A 5 -40.73 -21.28 6.10
C LEU A 5 -39.86 -20.01 6.01
N GLU A 6 -40.06 -19.01 6.87
CA GLU A 6 -39.16 -17.85 6.98
C GLU A 6 -37.76 -18.25 7.46
N SER A 7 -37.68 -19.18 8.43
CA SER A 7 -36.39 -19.71 8.90
C SER A 7 -35.66 -20.50 7.81
N ILE A 8 -36.39 -21.22 6.96
CA ILE A 8 -35.83 -21.97 5.81
C ILE A 8 -35.40 -21.01 4.70
N ASN A 9 -36.15 -19.93 4.44
CA ASN A 9 -35.78 -18.92 3.44
C ASN A 9 -34.55 -18.08 3.87
N LEU A 10 -34.45 -17.73 5.16
CA LEU A 10 -33.23 -17.12 5.72
C LEU A 10 -32.05 -18.11 5.63
N PHE A 11 -32.27 -19.37 6.01
CA PHE A 11 -31.25 -20.43 5.96
C PHE A 11 -30.75 -20.68 4.53
N LEU A 12 -31.63 -20.61 3.51
CA LEU A 12 -31.27 -20.76 2.10
C LEU A 12 -30.58 -19.51 1.53
N LYS A 13 -30.94 -18.29 1.97
CA LYS A 13 -30.24 -17.05 1.60
C LYS A 13 -28.83 -16.98 2.18
N GLU A 14 -28.65 -17.35 3.44
CA GLU A 14 -27.35 -17.39 4.13
C GLU A 14 -26.41 -18.44 3.50
N LYS A 15 -26.94 -19.61 3.12
CA LYS A 15 -26.16 -20.64 2.41
C LYS A 15 -25.76 -20.22 1.00
N LYS A 16 -26.58 -19.45 0.27
CA LYS A 16 -26.21 -18.92 -1.05
C LYS A 16 -25.06 -17.92 -0.98
N LEU A 17 -25.05 -17.04 0.03
CA LEU A 17 -23.96 -16.08 0.19
C LEU A 17 -22.64 -16.78 0.59
N PHE A 18 -22.72 -17.70 1.54
CA PHE A 18 -21.60 -18.56 1.91
C PHE A 18 -21.07 -19.33 0.69
N PHE A 19 -21.96 -19.92 -0.11
CA PHE A 19 -21.59 -20.61 -1.34
C PHE A 19 -20.94 -19.66 -2.35
N ILE A 20 -21.45 -18.45 -2.55
CA ILE A 20 -20.87 -17.47 -3.50
C ILE A 20 -19.49 -16.98 -3.05
N ILE A 21 -19.30 -16.65 -1.76
CA ILE A 21 -17.98 -16.24 -1.25
C ILE A 21 -16.99 -17.40 -1.38
N ASN A 22 -17.39 -18.61 -0.97
CA ASN A 22 -16.51 -19.77 -1.07
C ASN A 22 -16.24 -20.11 -2.54
N VAL A 23 -17.23 -20.06 -3.42
CA VAL A 23 -17.04 -20.27 -4.86
C VAL A 23 -16.14 -19.20 -5.46
N LEU A 24 -16.21 -17.93 -5.04
CA LEU A 24 -15.35 -16.88 -5.59
C LEU A 24 -13.93 -16.92 -5.02
N ILE A 25 -13.77 -17.26 -3.74
CA ILE A 25 -12.46 -17.55 -3.15
C ILE A 25 -11.89 -18.79 -3.84
N ILE A 26 -12.64 -19.89 -3.93
CA ILE A 26 -12.23 -21.11 -4.60
C ILE A 26 -11.95 -20.85 -6.09
N CYS A 27 -12.75 -20.06 -6.80
CA CYS A 27 -12.48 -19.67 -8.19
C CYS A 27 -11.22 -18.81 -8.26
N GLY A 28 -11.00 -17.86 -7.37
CA GLY A 28 -9.78 -17.06 -7.35
C GLY A 28 -8.53 -17.90 -7.03
N LEU A 29 -8.66 -18.85 -6.11
CA LEU A 29 -7.64 -19.85 -5.78
C LEU A 29 -7.39 -20.76 -6.99
N ILE A 30 -8.43 -21.32 -7.60
CA ILE A 30 -8.37 -22.16 -8.81
C ILE A 30 -7.79 -21.38 -9.99
N PHE A 31 -8.15 -20.12 -10.21
CA PHE A 31 -7.59 -19.28 -11.28
C PHE A 31 -6.11 -18.98 -11.02
N SER A 32 -5.70 -18.71 -9.78
CA SER A 32 -4.28 -18.55 -9.44
C SER A 32 -3.49 -19.86 -9.63
N LEU A 33 -4.12 -21.00 -9.37
CA LEU A 33 -3.55 -22.34 -9.56
C LEU A 33 -3.45 -22.76 -11.04
N ILE A 34 -4.45 -22.41 -11.85
CA ILE A 34 -4.53 -22.79 -13.27
C ILE A 34 -3.61 -21.92 -14.12
N TYR A 35 -3.40 -20.66 -13.76
CA TYR A 35 -2.72 -19.70 -14.63
C TYR A 35 -1.18 -19.74 -14.53
N ARG A 36 -0.62 -20.41 -13.51
CA ARG A 36 0.83 -20.66 -13.37
C ARG A 36 1.09 -22.06 -12.82
N GLU A 37 1.74 -22.90 -13.61
CA GLU A 37 2.10 -24.27 -13.22
C GLU A 37 2.94 -24.28 -11.92
N GLY A 38 2.57 -25.12 -10.94
CA GLY A 38 3.38 -25.38 -9.74
C GLY A 38 3.15 -24.48 -8.51
N GLU A 39 2.13 -23.63 -8.49
CA GLU A 39 2.01 -22.56 -7.47
C GLU A 39 1.13 -22.87 -6.24
N GLY A 40 0.44 -24.01 -6.19
CA GLY A 40 -0.55 -24.28 -5.14
C GLY A 40 -0.01 -24.43 -3.73
N ILE A 41 1.20 -24.97 -3.59
CA ILE A 41 1.85 -25.09 -2.28
C ILE A 41 2.15 -23.70 -1.71
N SER A 42 2.60 -22.76 -2.55
CA SER A 42 2.89 -21.38 -2.13
C SER A 42 1.63 -20.66 -1.68
N LEU A 43 0.51 -20.86 -2.37
CA LEU A 43 -0.78 -20.32 -1.97
C LEU A 43 -1.25 -20.87 -0.62
N ILE A 44 -1.13 -22.19 -0.40
CA ILE A 44 -1.45 -22.83 0.88
C ILE A 44 -0.56 -22.26 2.00
N LYS A 45 0.76 -22.21 1.79
CA LYS A 45 1.71 -21.61 2.74
C LYS A 45 1.37 -20.16 3.08
N TYR A 46 0.96 -19.37 2.08
CA TYR A 46 0.51 -18.00 2.29
C TYR A 46 -0.76 -17.96 3.18
N LEU A 47 -1.79 -18.73 2.84
CA LEU A 47 -3.04 -18.78 3.62
C LEU A 47 -2.81 -19.26 5.06
N ILE A 48 -1.95 -20.25 5.26
CA ILE A 48 -1.53 -20.71 6.59
C ILE A 48 -0.88 -19.56 7.36
N SER A 49 -0.01 -18.78 6.72
CA SER A 49 0.63 -17.62 7.35
C SER A 49 -0.40 -16.54 7.72
N GLN A 50 -1.35 -16.25 6.84
CA GLN A 50 -2.44 -15.32 7.15
C GLN A 50 -3.28 -15.76 8.36
N LEU A 51 -3.57 -17.06 8.47
CA LEU A 51 -4.39 -17.60 9.54
C LEU A 51 -3.64 -17.72 10.87
N PHE A 52 -2.48 -18.37 10.85
CA PHE A 52 -1.73 -18.70 12.07
C PHE A 52 -0.83 -17.56 12.47
N LEU A 53 0.06 -17.10 11.59
CA LEU A 53 1.04 -16.08 11.91
C LEU A 53 0.40 -14.70 12.13
N ILE A 54 -0.57 -14.31 11.30
CA ILE A 54 -1.21 -12.98 11.41
C ILE A 54 -2.45 -13.03 12.31
N TYR A 55 -3.54 -13.65 11.84
CA TYR A 55 -4.82 -13.59 12.56
C TYR A 55 -4.75 -14.22 13.97
N GLY A 56 -4.12 -15.40 14.09
CA GLY A 56 -4.01 -16.14 15.35
C GLY A 56 -3.32 -15.33 16.44
N GLN A 57 -2.21 -14.67 16.13
CA GLN A 57 -1.51 -13.81 17.08
C GLN A 57 -2.40 -12.70 17.64
N GLY A 58 -3.15 -12.02 16.78
CA GLY A 58 -4.07 -10.98 17.21
C GLY A 58 -5.24 -11.51 18.06
N VAL A 59 -5.69 -12.74 17.83
CA VAL A 59 -6.68 -13.40 18.71
C VAL A 59 -6.12 -13.55 20.12
N VAL A 60 -4.88 -13.98 20.27
CA VAL A 60 -4.25 -14.12 21.60
C VAL A 60 -4.26 -12.77 22.32
N LEU A 61 -3.86 -11.70 21.62
CA LEU A 61 -3.83 -10.35 22.21
C LEU A 61 -5.23 -9.87 22.63
N THR A 62 -6.25 -10.00 21.77
CA THR A 62 -7.60 -9.57 22.13
C THR A 62 -8.21 -10.42 23.23
N TRP A 63 -7.87 -11.72 23.28
CA TRP A 63 -8.29 -12.62 24.35
C TRP A 63 -7.65 -12.21 25.70
N VAL A 64 -6.32 -12.03 25.75
CA VAL A 64 -5.60 -11.60 26.96
C VAL A 64 -6.11 -10.25 27.45
N LEU A 65 -6.32 -9.30 26.54
CA LEU A 65 -6.81 -7.96 26.88
C LEU A 65 -8.32 -7.88 27.11
N SER A 66 -9.04 -9.01 26.98
CA SER A 66 -10.50 -9.09 27.13
C SER A 66 -11.26 -8.09 26.26
N ILE A 67 -10.80 -7.89 25.02
CA ILE A 67 -11.44 -7.01 24.04
C ILE A 67 -12.62 -7.75 23.41
N LYS A 68 -13.84 -7.30 23.75
CA LYS A 68 -15.09 -7.87 23.24
C LYS A 68 -15.82 -6.84 22.39
N LYS A 69 -15.99 -7.14 21.10
CA LYS A 69 -16.75 -6.32 20.14
C LYS A 69 -17.66 -7.20 19.29
N ASP A 70 -18.40 -6.56 18.39
CA ASP A 70 -19.07 -7.25 17.30
C ASP A 70 -18.08 -8.16 16.54
N GLN A 71 -18.57 -9.25 15.97
CA GLN A 71 -17.69 -10.27 15.41
C GLN A 71 -16.89 -9.78 14.20
N VAL A 72 -17.49 -8.97 13.33
CA VAL A 72 -16.78 -8.43 12.16
C VAL A 72 -15.70 -7.43 12.62
N VAL A 73 -16.04 -6.59 13.60
CA VAL A 73 -15.10 -5.65 14.24
C VAL A 73 -13.95 -6.40 14.91
N THR A 74 -14.24 -7.48 15.63
CA THR A 74 -13.23 -8.31 16.32
C THR A 74 -12.31 -9.00 15.31
N LEU A 75 -12.86 -9.51 14.20
CA LEU A 75 -12.09 -10.11 13.12
C LEU A 75 -11.06 -9.12 12.54
N VAL A 76 -11.48 -7.88 12.25
CA VAL A 76 -10.60 -6.81 11.77
C VAL A 76 -9.54 -6.46 12.81
N ILE A 77 -9.94 -6.24 14.06
CA ILE A 77 -9.00 -5.91 15.15
C ILE A 77 -7.93 -7.00 15.30
N ASN A 78 -8.33 -8.28 15.33
CA ASN A 78 -7.39 -9.39 15.44
C ASN A 78 -6.38 -9.37 14.29
N TYR A 79 -6.84 -9.22 13.05
CA TYR A 79 -5.94 -9.24 11.90
C TYR A 79 -4.90 -8.10 11.93
N PHE A 80 -5.31 -6.87 12.20
CA PHE A 80 -4.39 -5.72 12.22
C PHE A 80 -3.50 -5.66 13.48
N LEU A 81 -3.97 -6.19 14.62
CA LEU A 81 -3.08 -6.43 15.76
C LEU A 81 -2.04 -7.51 15.46
N GLY A 82 -2.42 -8.56 14.73
CA GLY A 82 -1.50 -9.58 14.25
C GLY A 82 -0.41 -9.03 13.35
N ILE A 83 -0.78 -8.19 12.35
CA ILE A 83 0.19 -7.48 11.51
C ILE A 83 1.15 -6.66 12.38
N SER A 84 0.60 -5.91 13.34
CA SER A 84 1.40 -5.05 14.21
C SER A 84 2.39 -5.85 15.07
N LEU A 85 1.96 -7.00 15.60
CA LEU A 85 2.81 -7.87 16.40
C LEU A 85 3.90 -8.53 15.55
N VAL A 86 3.57 -9.01 14.35
CA VAL A 86 4.57 -9.60 13.43
C VAL A 86 5.66 -8.59 13.04
N ILE A 87 5.30 -7.34 12.79
CA ILE A 87 6.30 -6.29 12.51
C ILE A 87 7.20 -6.07 13.74
N PHE A 88 6.61 -6.05 14.94
CA PHE A 88 7.36 -5.90 16.19
C PHE A 88 8.29 -7.10 16.45
N GLU A 89 7.81 -8.32 16.24
CA GLU A 89 8.58 -9.56 16.33
C GLU A 89 9.76 -9.57 15.37
N TYR A 90 9.57 -9.12 14.13
CA TYR A 90 10.66 -8.94 13.17
C TYR A 90 11.72 -7.98 13.68
N LEU A 91 11.31 -6.80 14.16
CA LEU A 91 12.27 -5.81 14.64
C LEU A 91 13.06 -6.34 15.84
N ILE A 92 12.43 -7.03 16.79
CA ILE A 92 13.15 -7.68 17.90
C ILE A 92 14.10 -8.75 17.39
N SER A 93 13.59 -9.68 16.57
CA SER A 93 14.35 -10.85 16.10
C SER A 93 15.57 -10.47 15.28
N MET A 94 15.42 -9.47 14.41
CA MET A 94 16.48 -9.05 13.50
C MET A 94 17.42 -8.03 14.14
N SER A 95 16.94 -7.09 14.97
CA SER A 95 17.81 -6.08 15.58
C SER A 95 18.61 -6.58 16.78
N LEU A 96 18.03 -7.44 17.63
CA LEU A 96 18.69 -7.90 18.85
C LEU A 96 19.45 -9.21 18.64
N PHE A 97 18.89 -10.12 17.83
CA PHE A 97 19.40 -11.48 17.70
C PHE A 97 19.96 -11.81 16.32
N HIS A 98 19.75 -10.95 15.32
CA HIS A 98 20.14 -11.18 13.92
C HIS A 98 19.68 -12.55 13.40
N GLN A 99 18.54 -13.04 13.89
CA GLN A 99 18.09 -14.42 13.67
C GLN A 99 16.61 -14.46 13.29
N TRP A 100 16.35 -14.54 11.98
CA TRP A 100 14.99 -14.64 11.44
C TRP A 100 14.23 -15.89 11.90
N ARG A 101 14.92 -16.96 12.30
CA ARG A 101 14.28 -18.21 12.78
C ARG A 101 13.45 -17.99 14.04
N LEU A 102 13.71 -16.94 14.82
CA LEU A 102 12.90 -16.59 15.99
C LEU A 102 11.45 -16.22 15.60
N LEU A 103 11.20 -15.83 14.33
CA LEU A 103 9.87 -15.52 13.81
C LEU A 103 8.92 -16.72 13.82
N TYR A 104 9.42 -17.95 13.95
CA TYR A 104 8.57 -19.13 14.14
C TYR A 104 7.81 -19.11 15.48
N ILE A 105 8.25 -18.33 16.48
CA ILE A 105 7.49 -18.12 17.71
C ILE A 105 6.09 -17.56 17.42
N GLY A 106 5.99 -16.74 16.37
CA GLY A 106 4.74 -16.17 15.91
C GLY A 106 3.73 -17.23 15.46
N TYR A 107 4.18 -18.34 14.85
CA TYR A 107 3.30 -19.47 14.52
C TYR A 107 2.86 -20.25 15.77
N VAL A 108 3.71 -20.35 16.80
CA VAL A 108 3.36 -21.01 18.06
C VAL A 108 2.25 -20.22 18.77
N ILE A 109 2.45 -18.91 18.96
CA ILE A 109 1.44 -18.00 19.52
C ILE A 109 0.18 -18.02 18.64
N GLY A 110 0.37 -17.96 17.33
CA GLY A 110 -0.66 -18.06 16.32
C GLY A 110 -1.56 -19.29 16.46
N THR A 111 -0.95 -20.46 16.64
CA THR A 111 -1.63 -21.74 16.83
C THR A 111 -2.51 -21.73 18.08
N ILE A 112 -2.00 -21.18 19.18
CA ILE A 112 -2.78 -20.99 20.41
C ILE A 112 -4.01 -20.11 20.11
N GLY A 113 -3.82 -19.00 19.42
CA GLY A 113 -4.92 -18.09 19.04
C GLY A 113 -5.97 -18.73 18.13
N VAL A 114 -5.53 -19.55 17.17
CA VAL A 114 -6.43 -20.32 16.30
C VAL A 114 -7.22 -21.36 17.12
N ILE A 115 -6.60 -22.05 18.07
CA ILE A 115 -7.28 -22.99 18.99
C ILE A 115 -8.30 -22.24 19.87
N ILE A 116 -7.91 -21.10 20.46
CA ILE A 116 -8.81 -20.24 21.26
C ILE A 116 -10.00 -19.80 20.42
N SER A 117 -9.75 -19.41 19.16
CA SER A 117 -10.80 -19.11 18.21
C SER A 117 -11.71 -20.31 18.07
N PHE A 118 -11.24 -21.47 17.59
CA PHE A 118 -12.10 -22.64 17.37
C PHE A 118 -12.98 -23.03 18.57
N ARG A 119 -12.48 -22.90 19.81
CA ARG A 119 -13.27 -23.18 21.02
C ARG A 119 -14.40 -22.17 21.27
N ASN A 120 -14.19 -20.92 20.90
CA ASN A 120 -15.11 -19.81 21.13
C ASN A 120 -15.90 -19.41 19.88
N PHE A 121 -15.49 -19.87 18.70
CA PHE A 121 -15.96 -19.38 17.41
C PHE A 121 -17.21 -20.13 16.99
N LYS A 122 -18.31 -19.39 16.89
CA LYS A 122 -19.51 -19.88 16.21
C LYS A 122 -19.47 -19.35 14.78
N LEU A 123 -18.91 -20.14 13.84
CA LEU A 123 -18.85 -19.83 12.40
C LEU A 123 -20.15 -19.22 11.86
N LYS A 124 -21.30 -19.76 12.28
CA LYS A 124 -22.63 -19.27 11.89
C LYS A 124 -22.87 -17.79 12.23
N LYS A 125 -22.35 -17.29 13.34
CA LYS A 125 -22.53 -15.89 13.73
C LYS A 125 -21.65 -14.94 12.89
N LEU A 126 -20.47 -15.38 12.43
CA LEU A 126 -19.58 -14.52 11.64
C LEU A 126 -20.27 -14.10 10.33
N PHE A 127 -20.87 -15.07 9.64
CA PHE A 127 -21.59 -14.84 8.40
C PHE A 127 -22.91 -14.09 8.60
N SER A 128 -23.53 -14.19 9.78
CA SER A 128 -24.73 -13.40 10.09
C SER A 128 -24.45 -11.88 10.11
N GLY A 129 -23.20 -11.47 10.32
CA GLY A 129 -22.78 -10.07 10.25
C GLY A 129 -22.42 -9.57 8.84
N LEU A 130 -22.29 -10.47 7.86
CA LEU A 130 -21.92 -10.14 6.49
C LEU A 130 -23.17 -10.10 5.61
N ASN A 131 -23.54 -8.92 5.11
CA ASN A 131 -24.64 -8.79 4.16
C ASN A 131 -24.16 -9.01 2.72
N ASN A 132 -25.10 -9.28 1.81
CA ASN A 132 -24.81 -9.47 0.38
C ASN A 132 -24.05 -8.29 -0.23
N GLY A 133 -24.33 -7.06 0.23
CA GLY A 133 -23.68 -5.85 -0.29
C GLY A 133 -22.18 -5.81 -0.03
N LEU A 134 -21.73 -6.16 1.17
CA LEU A 134 -20.30 -6.24 1.52
C LEU A 134 -19.56 -7.27 0.68
N VAL A 135 -20.20 -8.42 0.45
CA VAL A 135 -19.64 -9.46 -0.42
C VAL A 135 -19.53 -8.96 -1.84
N THR A 136 -20.56 -8.30 -2.38
CA THR A 136 -20.51 -7.71 -3.72
C THR A 136 -19.37 -6.68 -3.83
N VAL A 137 -19.20 -5.80 -2.84
CA VAL A 137 -18.09 -4.83 -2.80
C VAL A 137 -16.75 -5.56 -2.86
N PHE A 138 -16.55 -6.56 -1.99
CA PHE A 138 -15.34 -7.37 -1.96
C PHE A 138 -15.06 -8.03 -3.31
N CYS A 139 -16.05 -8.67 -3.92
CA CYS A 139 -15.88 -9.38 -5.18
C CYS A 139 -15.48 -8.43 -6.32
N ILE A 140 -16.11 -7.26 -6.41
CA ILE A 140 -15.76 -6.25 -7.42
C ILE A 140 -14.32 -5.75 -7.20
N MET A 141 -13.95 -5.43 -5.96
CA MET A 141 -12.59 -4.98 -5.62
C MET A 141 -11.54 -6.05 -5.88
N TRP A 142 -11.86 -7.30 -5.55
CA TRP A 142 -10.99 -8.45 -5.77
C TRP A 142 -10.76 -8.70 -7.27
N ILE A 143 -11.83 -8.73 -8.08
CA ILE A 143 -11.74 -8.91 -9.54
C ILE A 143 -10.96 -7.75 -10.17
N SER A 144 -11.26 -6.51 -9.80
CA SER A 144 -10.55 -5.33 -10.29
C SER A 144 -9.05 -5.40 -9.99
N THR A 145 -8.69 -5.82 -8.78
CA THR A 145 -7.28 -5.97 -8.37
C THR A 145 -6.60 -7.14 -9.09
N PHE A 146 -7.29 -8.26 -9.27
CA PHE A 146 -6.77 -9.40 -10.02
C PHE A 146 -6.34 -9.01 -11.44
N PHE A 147 -7.18 -8.28 -12.19
CA PHE A 147 -6.81 -7.85 -13.53
C PHE A 147 -5.75 -6.75 -13.55
N SER A 148 -5.83 -5.77 -12.63
CA SER A 148 -4.90 -4.62 -12.62
C SER A 148 -3.54 -4.89 -12.01
N LEU A 149 -3.42 -5.86 -11.10
CA LEU A 149 -2.19 -6.21 -10.42
C LEU A 149 -1.63 -7.54 -10.91
N TYR A 150 -2.38 -8.65 -10.77
CA TYR A 150 -1.85 -9.99 -11.08
C TYR A 150 -1.64 -10.20 -12.57
N ILE A 151 -2.68 -10.04 -13.39
CA ILE A 151 -2.60 -10.32 -14.83
C ILE A 151 -1.67 -9.32 -15.53
N LYS A 152 -1.82 -8.03 -15.21
CA LYS A 152 -1.02 -6.95 -15.80
C LYS A 152 0.49 -7.12 -15.56
N ASN A 153 0.90 -7.57 -14.37
CA ASN A 153 2.32 -7.74 -14.02
C ASN A 153 2.78 -9.19 -14.22
N SER A 154 2.43 -9.78 -15.36
CA SER A 154 2.88 -11.13 -15.71
C SER A 154 4.40 -11.18 -15.93
N MET A 155 5.01 -12.29 -15.54
CA MET A 155 6.46 -12.45 -15.57
C MET A 155 6.99 -12.61 -17.01
N PRO A 156 8.25 -12.23 -17.30
CA PRO A 156 8.83 -12.33 -18.64
C PRO A 156 8.87 -13.76 -19.19
N ASP A 157 8.96 -14.78 -18.34
CA ASP A 157 8.86 -16.19 -18.73
C ASP A 157 7.48 -16.61 -19.25
N VAL A 158 6.45 -15.82 -18.99
CA VAL A 158 5.09 -16.04 -19.51
C VAL A 158 4.82 -15.22 -20.78
N ILE A 159 5.29 -13.97 -20.83
CA ILE A 159 4.93 -13.01 -21.91
C ILE A 159 6.08 -12.60 -22.82
N GLY A 160 7.28 -13.16 -22.64
CA GLY A 160 8.47 -12.82 -23.42
C GLY A 160 9.11 -11.47 -23.06
N ARG A 161 8.32 -10.44 -22.75
CA ARG A 161 8.80 -9.13 -22.27
C ARG A 161 7.79 -8.52 -21.32
N SER A 162 8.24 -8.02 -20.17
CA SER A 162 7.38 -7.44 -19.15
C SER A 162 7.74 -5.99 -18.82
N GLY A 163 6.72 -5.14 -18.74
CA GLY A 163 6.80 -3.77 -18.25
C GLY A 163 6.07 -3.66 -16.92
N ILE A 164 6.81 -3.74 -15.82
CA ILE A 164 6.27 -3.75 -14.46
C ILE A 164 6.34 -2.34 -13.88
N ASN A 165 5.35 -1.99 -13.06
CA ASN A 165 5.37 -0.72 -12.32
C ASN A 165 6.62 -0.65 -11.43
N GLN A 166 7.45 0.37 -11.63
CA GLN A 166 8.71 0.55 -10.92
C GLN A 166 8.52 0.67 -9.41
N ASP A 167 7.39 1.19 -8.93
CA ASP A 167 7.12 1.29 -7.49
C ASP A 167 6.87 -0.09 -6.86
N LEU A 168 6.32 -1.04 -7.62
CA LEU A 168 6.16 -2.42 -7.18
C LEU A 168 7.53 -3.10 -7.08
N LEU A 169 8.37 -2.95 -8.10
CA LEU A 169 9.75 -3.45 -8.07
C LEU A 169 10.53 -2.83 -6.91
N TRP A 170 10.38 -1.52 -6.69
CA TRP A 170 10.99 -0.82 -5.55
C TRP A 170 10.60 -1.47 -4.22
N SER A 171 9.32 -1.81 -4.03
CA SER A 171 8.80 -2.42 -2.80
C SER A 171 9.24 -3.87 -2.61
N ILE A 172 9.35 -4.63 -3.70
CA ILE A 172 9.90 -5.99 -3.67
C ILE A 172 11.39 -5.94 -3.31
N GLY A 173 12.18 -5.10 -3.96
CA GLY A 173 13.60 -4.91 -3.62
C GLY A 173 13.83 -4.46 -2.17
N ASN A 174 12.93 -3.65 -1.60
CA ASN A 174 12.97 -3.29 -0.17
C ASN A 174 12.66 -4.48 0.75
N THR A 175 11.76 -5.35 0.33
CA THR A 175 11.43 -6.59 1.05
C THR A 175 12.65 -7.50 1.08
N GLU A 176 13.36 -7.64 -0.03
CA GLU A 176 14.58 -8.44 -0.13
C GLU A 176 15.73 -7.87 0.71
N ALA A 177 15.90 -6.55 0.73
CA ALA A 177 16.86 -5.88 1.61
C ALA A 177 16.64 -6.26 3.09
N LEU A 178 15.38 -6.28 3.53
CA LEU A 178 14.99 -6.69 4.88
C LEU A 178 15.17 -8.19 5.14
N MET A 179 15.14 -9.02 4.11
CA MET A 179 15.42 -10.45 4.26
C MET A 179 16.91 -10.72 4.48
N ARG A 180 17.79 -9.92 3.86
CA ARG A 180 19.26 -10.10 3.95
C ARG A 180 19.84 -9.58 5.26
N SER A 181 19.49 -8.37 5.68
CA SER A 181 20.10 -7.75 6.86
C SER A 181 19.18 -6.76 7.57
N TYR A 182 19.46 -6.52 8.85
CA TYR A 182 18.92 -5.40 9.60
C TYR A 182 20.07 -4.69 10.36
N PRO A 183 20.19 -3.34 10.29
CA PRO A 183 19.45 -2.44 9.42
C PRO A 183 19.55 -2.82 7.93
N PRO A 184 18.48 -2.59 7.14
CA PRO A 184 18.48 -3.00 5.74
C PRO A 184 19.45 -2.16 4.91
N ILE A 185 20.15 -2.80 3.98
CA ILE A 185 20.97 -2.15 2.95
C ILE A 185 20.20 -2.19 1.64
N ASP A 186 20.13 -1.06 0.97
CA ASP A 186 19.35 -0.89 -0.27
C ASP A 186 19.81 -1.87 -1.36
N SER A 187 18.92 -2.72 -1.88
CA SER A 187 19.26 -3.73 -2.91
C SER A 187 19.84 -3.16 -4.21
N ARG A 188 19.58 -1.89 -4.53
CA ARG A 188 19.97 -1.26 -5.80
C ARG A 188 21.29 -0.51 -5.73
N MET A 189 21.79 -0.24 -4.53
CA MET A 189 23.05 0.47 -4.32
C MET A 189 23.73 0.02 -3.04
N ASN A 190 24.91 -0.60 -3.18
CA ASN A 190 25.62 -1.17 -2.04
C ASN A 190 26.21 -0.07 -1.13
N GLY A 191 26.21 -0.35 0.17
CA GLY A 191 26.72 0.56 1.20
C GLY A 191 25.75 1.64 1.64
N ILE A 192 24.50 1.63 1.15
CA ILE A 192 23.49 2.65 1.47
C ILE A 192 22.45 2.07 2.42
N PRO A 193 22.35 2.58 3.66
CA PRO A 193 21.29 2.19 4.57
C PRO A 193 19.92 2.58 4.03
N PHE A 194 19.01 1.63 4.00
CA PHE A 194 17.63 1.87 3.61
C PHE A 194 16.83 2.38 4.82
N THR A 195 16.35 3.62 4.73
CA THR A 195 15.77 4.34 5.89
C THR A 195 14.35 4.88 5.65
N TYR A 196 13.71 4.46 4.55
CA TYR A 196 12.33 4.86 4.17
C TYR A 196 11.24 4.13 4.98
N HIS A 197 9.96 4.52 4.86
CA HIS A 197 8.84 3.80 5.48
C HIS A 197 8.68 2.37 4.93
N TYR A 198 9.19 1.37 5.65
CA TYR A 198 9.29 -0.01 5.14
C TYR A 198 8.52 -1.06 5.94
N PHE A 199 7.62 -0.70 6.85
CA PHE A 199 6.91 -1.71 7.65
C PHE A 199 5.95 -2.60 6.83
N VAL A 200 5.41 -2.09 5.72
CA VAL A 200 4.69 -2.94 4.76
C VAL A 200 5.61 -4.02 4.17
N ASN A 201 6.89 -3.68 3.94
CA ASN A 201 7.88 -4.61 3.41
C ASN A 201 8.33 -5.60 4.50
N ILE A 202 8.39 -5.21 5.77
CA ILE A 202 8.61 -6.13 6.90
C ILE A 202 7.53 -7.22 6.90
N TYR A 203 6.26 -6.84 6.75
CA TYR A 203 5.16 -7.81 6.70
C TYR A 203 5.37 -8.87 5.61
N TYR A 204 5.78 -8.46 4.40
CA TYR A 204 6.08 -9.40 3.31
C TYR A 204 7.38 -10.18 3.54
N ALA A 205 8.40 -9.55 4.12
CA ALA A 205 9.70 -10.17 4.40
C ALA A 205 9.53 -11.31 5.42
N VAL A 206 8.75 -11.11 6.48
CA VAL A 206 8.47 -12.16 7.46
C VAL A 206 7.79 -13.34 6.79
N ILE A 207 6.75 -13.11 6.00
CA ILE A 207 6.04 -14.20 5.29
C ILE A 207 7.02 -14.93 4.38
N SER A 208 7.87 -14.22 3.64
CA SER A 208 8.86 -14.83 2.75
C SER A 208 9.86 -15.68 3.52
N LEU A 209 10.47 -15.14 4.59
CA LEU A 209 11.45 -15.82 5.44
C LEU A 209 10.89 -17.10 6.07
N THR A 210 9.65 -17.08 6.57
CA THR A 210 9.08 -18.24 7.27
C THR A 210 8.50 -19.30 6.36
N THR A 211 8.14 -18.96 5.12
CA THR A 211 7.48 -19.88 4.16
C THR A 211 8.35 -20.30 2.98
N GLY A 212 9.39 -19.53 2.67
CA GLY A 212 10.20 -19.63 1.46
C GLY A 212 9.48 -19.17 0.18
N ILE A 213 8.37 -18.43 0.29
CA ILE A 213 7.69 -17.88 -0.88
C ILE A 213 8.46 -16.67 -1.38
N ASP A 214 8.76 -16.64 -2.68
CA ASP A 214 9.41 -15.52 -3.34
C ASP A 214 8.61 -14.20 -3.15
N PRO A 215 9.26 -13.09 -2.73
CA PRO A 215 8.61 -11.79 -2.56
C PRO A 215 7.83 -11.31 -3.78
N THR A 216 8.32 -11.56 -4.99
CA THR A 216 7.63 -11.20 -6.24
C THR A 216 6.26 -11.87 -6.32
N LYS A 217 6.15 -13.15 -5.91
CA LYS A 217 4.88 -13.88 -5.87
C LYS A 217 3.96 -13.35 -4.78
N LEU A 218 4.51 -12.97 -3.62
CA LEU A 218 3.73 -12.36 -2.55
C LEU A 218 3.08 -11.04 -3.02
N PHE A 219 3.80 -10.17 -3.72
CA PHE A 219 3.24 -8.90 -4.18
C PHE A 219 2.24 -9.07 -5.33
N PHE A 220 2.55 -9.90 -6.34
CA PHE A 220 1.71 -9.98 -7.54
C PHE A 220 0.58 -11.01 -7.44
N ALA A 221 0.84 -12.19 -6.86
CA ALA A 221 -0.08 -13.32 -6.92
C ALA A 221 -0.97 -13.45 -5.68
N TYR A 222 -0.44 -13.21 -4.48
CA TYR A 222 -1.13 -13.60 -3.24
C TYR A 222 -1.54 -12.42 -2.36
N GLY A 223 -0.75 -11.35 -2.35
CA GLY A 223 -0.86 -10.23 -1.42
C GLY A 223 -2.22 -9.55 -1.45
N TYR A 224 -2.87 -9.48 -2.62
CA TYR A 224 -4.17 -8.84 -2.76
C TYR A 224 -5.34 -9.67 -2.22
N ILE A 225 -5.24 -11.00 -2.14
CA ILE A 225 -6.37 -11.89 -1.83
C ILE A 225 -6.95 -11.59 -0.46
N VAL A 226 -6.13 -11.73 0.58
CA VAL A 226 -6.54 -11.50 1.98
C VAL A 226 -6.60 -10.00 2.30
N LYS A 227 -5.71 -9.20 1.70
CA LYS A 227 -5.68 -7.75 1.88
C LYS A 227 -6.98 -7.07 1.47
N MET A 228 -7.54 -7.40 0.30
CA MET A 228 -8.80 -6.79 -0.16
C MET A 228 -9.97 -7.13 0.76
N LEU A 229 -10.03 -8.37 1.28
CA LEU A 229 -11.05 -8.78 2.23
C LEU A 229 -10.99 -7.91 3.49
N PHE A 230 -9.82 -7.82 4.11
CA PHE A 230 -9.66 -7.08 5.36
C PHE A 230 -9.77 -5.56 5.16
N LEU A 231 -9.42 -5.02 4.00
CA LEU A 231 -9.67 -3.62 3.69
C LEU A 231 -11.17 -3.31 3.66
N VAL A 232 -11.98 -4.11 2.96
CA VAL A 232 -13.45 -3.93 2.90
C VAL A 232 -14.08 -4.08 4.28
N LEU A 233 -13.68 -5.10 5.04
CA LEU A 233 -14.17 -5.31 6.40
C LEU A 233 -13.73 -4.21 7.35
N CYS A 234 -12.55 -3.62 7.15
CA CYS A 234 -12.04 -2.52 7.96
C CYS A 234 -12.87 -1.26 7.78
N ILE A 235 -13.19 -0.86 6.54
CA ILE A 235 -14.07 0.29 6.26
C ILE A 235 -15.43 0.09 6.92
N PHE A 236 -16.02 -1.10 6.77
CA PHE A 236 -17.29 -1.43 7.40
C PHE A 236 -17.19 -1.36 8.92
N SER A 237 -16.13 -1.92 9.52
CA SER A 237 -15.92 -1.95 10.96
C SER A 237 -15.69 -0.55 11.52
N PHE A 238 -14.97 0.31 10.82
CA PHE A 238 -14.78 1.72 11.15
C PHE A 238 -16.13 2.46 11.15
N GLY A 239 -16.90 2.32 10.07
CA GLY A 239 -18.26 2.84 9.97
C GLY A 239 -19.17 2.37 11.11
N LYS A 240 -19.14 1.07 11.40
CA LYS A 240 -19.94 0.46 12.47
C LYS A 240 -19.52 0.93 13.86
N SER A 241 -18.22 1.16 14.07
CA SER A 241 -17.67 1.61 15.35
C SER A 241 -18.10 3.04 15.70
N TYR A 242 -18.26 3.91 14.70
CA TYR A 242 -18.69 5.30 14.88
C TYR A 242 -20.21 5.48 14.73
N LEU A 243 -20.80 5.06 13.61
CA LEU A 243 -22.23 5.24 13.30
C LEU A 243 -23.14 4.31 14.12
N LYS A 244 -22.58 3.27 14.74
CA LYS A 244 -23.31 2.21 15.48
C LYS A 244 -24.44 1.57 14.67
N SER A 245 -24.34 1.56 13.33
CA SER A 245 -25.37 1.06 12.41
C SER A 245 -24.75 0.22 11.29
N ASN A 246 -25.31 -0.99 11.07
CA ASN A 246 -24.89 -1.86 9.96
C ASN A 246 -25.24 -1.25 8.59
N ILE A 247 -26.37 -0.54 8.49
CA ILE A 247 -26.78 0.12 7.24
C ILE A 247 -25.84 1.29 6.95
N GLY A 248 -25.58 2.14 7.93
CA GLY A 248 -24.64 3.26 7.78
C GLY A 248 -23.23 2.80 7.44
N ALA A 249 -22.74 1.75 8.11
CA ALA A 249 -21.46 1.12 7.80
C ALA A 249 -21.40 0.54 6.37
N GLY A 250 -22.48 -0.10 5.92
CA GLY A 250 -22.61 -0.59 4.55
C GLY A 250 -22.62 0.54 3.51
N MET A 251 -23.34 1.63 3.79
CA MET A 251 -23.36 2.84 2.95
C MET A 251 -21.97 3.45 2.85
N LEU A 252 -21.27 3.65 3.97
CA LEU A 252 -19.89 4.15 3.99
C LEU A 252 -18.98 3.27 3.12
N THR A 253 -19.07 1.95 3.32
CA THR A 253 -18.24 0.99 2.56
C THR A 253 -18.49 1.08 1.06
N PHE A 254 -19.75 1.17 0.64
CA PHE A 254 -20.09 1.34 -0.77
C PHE A 254 -19.58 2.68 -1.33
N ILE A 255 -19.82 3.77 -0.61
CA ILE A 255 -19.42 5.13 -0.99
C ILE A 255 -17.90 5.21 -1.18
N TYR A 256 -17.13 4.70 -0.22
CA TYR A 256 -15.67 4.73 -0.26
C TYR A 256 -15.05 4.10 -1.51
N PHE A 257 -15.60 2.96 -1.95
CA PHE A 257 -15.06 2.24 -3.12
C PHE A 257 -15.69 2.69 -4.45
N PHE A 258 -16.95 3.10 -4.44
CA PHE A 258 -17.74 3.26 -5.67
C PHE A 258 -18.28 4.67 -5.90
N THR A 259 -17.84 5.68 -5.14
CA THR A 259 -18.22 7.08 -5.38
C THR A 259 -16.99 7.98 -5.47
N ASN A 260 -16.12 7.62 -6.42
CA ASN A 260 -14.92 8.35 -6.78
C ASN A 260 -15.25 9.79 -7.32
N CYS A 261 -14.29 10.45 -7.94
CA CYS A 261 -14.43 11.83 -8.44
C CYS A 261 -15.38 12.01 -9.64
N PHE A 262 -15.56 13.26 -10.08
CA PHE A 262 -16.43 13.69 -11.18
C PHE A 262 -15.81 13.45 -12.58
N SER A 263 -15.21 12.30 -12.86
CA SER A 263 -14.41 12.10 -14.10
C SER A 263 -15.09 11.33 -15.22
N LEU A 264 -16.19 10.63 -14.92
CA LEU A 264 -16.95 9.80 -15.88
C LEU A 264 -16.01 8.86 -16.66
N ASN A 265 -16.15 8.82 -17.99
CA ASN A 265 -15.36 7.97 -18.88
C ASN A 265 -13.87 8.33 -18.94
N ARG A 266 -13.47 9.54 -18.50
CA ARG A 266 -12.05 9.93 -18.50
C ARG A 266 -11.22 9.11 -17.53
N ALA A 267 -11.84 8.54 -16.50
CA ALA A 267 -11.14 7.67 -15.55
C ALA A 267 -10.82 6.28 -16.12
N TYR A 268 -11.28 5.97 -17.33
CA TYR A 268 -11.02 4.68 -18.01
C TYR A 268 -9.55 4.46 -18.35
N SER A 269 -8.88 5.45 -18.94
CA SER A 269 -7.57 5.24 -19.59
C SER A 269 -6.40 5.14 -18.62
N ASN A 270 -6.45 5.88 -17.51
CA ASN A 270 -5.33 5.99 -16.58
C ASN A 270 -5.70 5.51 -15.16
N GLY A 271 -6.99 5.26 -14.90
CA GLY A 271 -7.47 4.93 -13.57
C GLY A 271 -7.30 6.04 -12.53
N TYR A 272 -7.04 7.27 -12.99
CA TYR A 272 -7.01 8.49 -12.19
C TYR A 272 -8.21 9.35 -12.55
N GLY A 273 -8.74 10.06 -11.56
CA GLY A 273 -9.62 11.18 -11.84
C GLY A 273 -8.91 12.29 -12.61
N VAL A 274 -9.64 13.03 -13.45
CA VAL A 274 -9.14 14.28 -14.05
C VAL A 274 -8.88 15.36 -12.99
N PHE A 275 -9.40 15.14 -11.77
CA PHE A 275 -9.19 15.92 -10.55
C PHE A 275 -8.12 15.32 -9.64
N MET A 276 -7.18 14.56 -10.20
CA MET A 276 -6.10 13.85 -9.51
C MET A 276 -6.54 12.77 -8.52
N ASN A 277 -7.84 12.61 -8.19
CA ASN A 277 -8.29 11.55 -7.28
C ASN A 277 -7.84 10.16 -7.77
N SER A 278 -6.88 9.60 -7.02
CA SER A 278 -6.23 8.32 -7.33
C SER A 278 -6.59 7.25 -6.29
N ASN A 279 -7.56 7.49 -5.41
CA ASN A 279 -7.88 6.62 -4.28
C ASN A 279 -8.07 5.16 -4.70
N LEU A 280 -8.99 4.92 -5.63
CA LEU A 280 -9.27 3.56 -6.10
C LEU A 280 -8.03 2.88 -6.72
N ARG A 281 -7.17 3.61 -7.43
CA ARG A 281 -5.90 3.11 -7.98
C ARG A 281 -4.94 2.68 -6.87
N GLN A 282 -4.71 3.56 -5.90
CA GLN A 282 -3.77 3.28 -4.81
C GLN A 282 -4.22 2.10 -3.94
N LEU A 283 -5.54 1.83 -3.88
CA LEU A 283 -6.08 0.66 -3.18
C LEU A 283 -5.95 -0.64 -3.97
N THR A 284 -6.01 -0.60 -5.31
CA THR A 284 -5.97 -1.81 -6.16
C THR A 284 -4.56 -2.20 -6.61
N ASP A 285 -3.86 -1.29 -7.29
CA ASP A 285 -2.60 -1.56 -8.00
C ASP A 285 -1.45 -0.64 -7.56
N GLY A 286 -1.63 0.09 -6.45
CA GLY A 286 -0.59 0.89 -5.81
C GLY A 286 0.43 0.03 -5.05
N ALA A 287 1.70 0.46 -5.08
CA ALA A 287 2.82 -0.30 -4.53
C ALA A 287 3.26 0.10 -3.11
N PHE A 288 2.83 1.25 -2.60
CA PHE A 288 3.40 1.87 -1.40
C PHE A 288 2.71 1.50 -0.09
N GLY A 289 1.97 0.39 -0.03
CA GLY A 289 1.26 -0.03 1.18
C GLY A 289 0.22 0.99 1.69
N PHE A 290 -0.29 1.88 0.83
CA PHE A 290 -1.27 2.90 1.21
C PHE A 290 -2.56 2.26 1.75
N GLU A 291 -2.97 1.16 1.15
CA GLU A 291 -4.12 0.37 1.55
C GLU A 291 -3.96 -0.34 2.89
N MET A 292 -2.74 -0.75 3.25
CA MET A 292 -2.45 -1.24 4.60
C MET A 292 -2.47 -0.07 5.59
N SER A 293 -1.88 1.06 5.20
CA SER A 293 -1.81 2.28 6.03
C SER A 293 -3.19 2.84 6.36
N ILE A 294 -4.10 2.91 5.37
CA ILE A 294 -5.45 3.43 5.59
C ILE A 294 -6.27 2.52 6.49
N ALA A 295 -6.08 1.19 6.39
CA ALA A 295 -6.76 0.24 7.26
C ALA A 295 -6.20 0.29 8.70
N LEU A 296 -4.88 0.38 8.87
CA LEU A 296 -4.26 0.61 10.19
C LEU A 296 -4.76 1.91 10.82
N LEU A 297 -4.85 2.99 10.05
CA LEU A 297 -5.40 4.27 10.51
C LEU A 297 -6.84 4.11 11.04
N MET A 298 -7.70 3.43 10.30
CA MET A 298 -9.07 3.17 10.74
C MET A 298 -9.13 2.37 12.04
N VAL A 299 -8.26 1.37 12.19
CA VAL A 299 -8.18 0.59 13.43
C VAL A 299 -7.65 1.44 14.59
N VAL A 300 -6.69 2.34 14.37
CA VAL A 300 -6.26 3.33 15.39
C VAL A 300 -7.46 4.17 15.83
N PHE A 301 -8.24 4.73 14.91
CA PHE A 301 -9.42 5.52 15.26
C PHE A 301 -10.51 4.69 15.96
N MET A 302 -10.72 3.43 15.57
CA MET A 302 -11.61 2.52 16.29
C MET A 302 -11.19 2.38 17.75
N PHE A 303 -9.89 2.17 18.01
CA PHE A 303 -9.37 2.13 19.38
C PHE A 303 -9.49 3.47 20.11
N LEU A 304 -9.27 4.60 19.42
CA LEU A 304 -9.51 5.92 20.01
C LEU A 304 -10.99 6.07 20.42
N PHE A 305 -11.95 5.69 19.57
CA PHE A 305 -13.37 5.75 19.92
C PHE A 305 -13.67 4.92 21.17
N TYR A 306 -13.17 3.68 21.24
CA TYR A 306 -13.40 2.81 22.39
C TYR A 306 -12.71 3.32 23.67
N ALA A 307 -11.46 3.76 23.58
CA ALA A 307 -10.73 4.29 24.73
C ALA A 307 -11.39 5.55 25.29
N LEU A 308 -11.89 6.43 24.42
CA LEU A 308 -12.46 7.70 24.84
C LEU A 308 -13.89 7.53 25.38
N GLU A 309 -14.72 6.68 24.77
CA GLU A 309 -16.11 6.43 25.18
C GLU A 309 -16.23 5.51 26.41
N GLU A 310 -15.43 4.44 26.50
CA GLU A 310 -15.70 3.36 27.46
C GLU A 310 -15.08 3.59 28.84
N ARG A 311 -15.70 2.99 29.87
CA ARG A 311 -15.19 3.06 31.26
C ARG A 311 -13.87 2.31 31.41
N GLU A 312 -13.77 1.11 30.85
CA GLU A 312 -12.57 0.26 30.91
C GLU A 312 -11.52 0.62 29.84
N TRP A 313 -11.22 1.91 29.69
CA TRP A 313 -10.41 2.41 28.57
C TRP A 313 -8.97 1.89 28.54
N LYS A 314 -8.41 1.52 29.70
CA LYS A 314 -7.01 1.09 29.85
C LYS A 314 -6.67 -0.12 28.99
N LYS A 315 -7.62 -1.04 28.77
CA LYS A 315 -7.41 -2.23 27.93
C LYS A 315 -7.22 -1.92 26.44
N TYR A 316 -7.54 -0.69 26.02
CA TYR A 316 -7.34 -0.22 24.65
C TYR A 316 -6.02 0.54 24.45
N ILE A 317 -5.28 0.86 25.51
CA ILE A 317 -4.01 1.61 25.40
C ILE A 317 -2.99 0.78 24.62
N LEU A 318 -2.56 -0.36 25.15
CA LEU A 318 -1.57 -1.22 24.50
C LEU A 318 -1.91 -1.55 23.03
N PRO A 319 -3.12 -2.03 22.68
CA PRO A 319 -3.44 -2.34 21.30
C PRO A 319 -3.48 -1.10 20.40
N SER A 320 -3.90 0.06 20.92
CA SER A 320 -3.82 1.32 20.16
C SER A 320 -2.37 1.71 19.86
N LEU A 321 -1.44 1.50 20.82
CA LEU A 321 -0.02 1.76 20.66
C LEU A 321 0.61 0.83 19.61
N MET A 322 0.24 -0.46 19.62
CA MET A 322 0.75 -1.43 18.64
C MET A 322 0.32 -1.08 17.21
N VAL A 323 -0.96 -0.77 17.00
CA VAL A 323 -1.46 -0.41 15.67
C VAL A 323 -0.91 0.96 15.23
N PHE A 324 -0.77 1.91 16.16
CA PHE A 324 -0.16 3.21 15.87
C PHE A 324 1.33 3.09 15.51
N PHE A 325 2.07 2.21 16.19
CA PHE A 325 3.44 1.85 15.84
C PHE A 325 3.53 1.30 14.41
N ALA A 326 2.67 0.34 14.07
CA ALA A 326 2.61 -0.20 12.71
C ALA A 326 2.28 0.88 11.66
N LEU A 327 1.30 1.74 11.95
CA LEU A 327 0.93 2.86 11.07
C LEU A 327 2.12 3.80 10.84
N SER A 328 2.86 4.14 11.88
CA SER A 328 3.98 5.09 11.85
C SER A 328 5.09 4.65 10.90
N GLY A 329 5.47 3.36 10.94
CA GLY A 329 6.49 2.83 10.03
C GLY A 329 5.97 2.40 8.65
N THR A 330 4.65 2.24 8.49
CA THR A 330 4.04 1.97 7.17
C THR A 330 3.91 3.27 6.39
N LYS A 331 3.45 4.35 7.04
CA LYS A 331 3.35 5.68 6.43
C LYS A 331 3.35 6.79 7.48
N GLY A 332 4.52 7.36 7.74
CA GLY A 332 4.76 8.36 8.78
C GLY A 332 3.82 9.57 8.77
N PRO A 333 3.52 10.19 7.61
CA PRO A 333 2.61 11.35 7.56
C PRO A 333 1.21 11.07 8.12
N LEU A 334 0.68 9.85 7.96
CA LEU A 334 -0.64 9.48 8.50
C LEU A 334 -0.61 9.40 10.03
N ALA A 335 0.45 8.86 10.62
CA ALA A 335 0.62 8.82 12.07
C ALA A 335 0.78 10.23 12.65
N LEU A 336 1.52 11.12 11.97
CA LEU A 336 1.64 12.52 12.37
C LEU A 336 0.27 13.22 12.37
N MET A 337 -0.56 12.99 11.36
CA MET A 337 -1.92 13.53 11.33
C MET A 337 -2.76 13.09 12.53
N VAL A 338 -2.65 11.82 12.96
CA VAL A 338 -3.33 11.31 14.17
C VAL A 338 -2.89 12.06 15.43
N ILE A 339 -1.59 12.30 15.59
CA ILE A 339 -1.04 13.07 16.71
C ILE A 339 -1.60 14.50 16.70
N LEU A 340 -1.52 15.18 15.54
CA LEU A 340 -1.95 16.57 15.38
C LEU A 340 -3.45 16.73 15.65
N ILE A 341 -4.29 15.82 15.17
CA ILE A 341 -5.72 15.90 15.43
C ILE A 341 -6.03 15.61 16.90
N LEU A 342 -5.42 14.60 17.51
CA LEU A 342 -5.66 14.30 18.92
C LEU A 342 -5.25 15.49 19.80
N PHE A 343 -4.10 16.11 19.52
CA PHE A 343 -3.66 17.33 20.20
C PHE A 343 -4.67 18.48 20.02
N THR A 344 -5.11 18.74 18.79
CA THR A 344 -6.09 19.79 18.48
C THR A 344 -7.42 19.56 19.19
N VAL A 345 -7.91 18.33 19.22
CA VAL A 345 -9.14 17.96 19.95
C VAL A 345 -8.98 18.22 21.44
N LEU A 346 -7.85 17.87 22.04
CA LEU A 346 -7.58 18.14 23.46
C LEU A 346 -7.52 19.64 23.77
N ILE A 347 -6.93 20.44 22.87
CA ILE A 347 -6.95 21.90 22.99
C ILE A 347 -8.38 22.44 22.95
N ILE A 348 -9.20 21.97 22.00
CA ILE A 348 -10.61 22.38 21.89
C ILE A 348 -11.38 22.00 23.16
N GLU A 349 -11.19 20.79 23.69
CA GLU A 349 -11.83 20.36 24.93
C GLU A 349 -11.38 21.19 26.13
N PHE A 350 -10.10 21.54 26.22
CA PHE A 350 -9.56 22.35 27.30
C PHE A 350 -10.01 23.83 27.22
N ILE A 351 -9.85 24.46 26.06
CA ILE A 351 -10.08 25.90 25.89
C ILE A 351 -11.58 26.21 25.76
N ILE A 352 -12.29 25.47 24.91
CA ILE A 352 -13.70 25.77 24.58
C ILE A 352 -14.64 25.07 25.55
N LYS A 353 -14.41 23.79 25.83
CA LYS A 353 -15.30 23.00 26.71
C LYS A 353 -14.89 23.03 28.18
N LYS A 354 -13.76 23.67 28.53
CA LYS A 354 -13.20 23.75 29.89
C LYS A 354 -13.07 22.37 30.56
N LYS A 355 -12.77 21.34 29.77
CA LYS A 355 -12.70 19.94 30.19
C LYS A 355 -11.30 19.38 29.95
N ILE A 356 -10.70 18.78 30.97
CA ILE A 356 -9.43 18.06 30.84
C ILE A 356 -9.70 16.59 30.52
N ASN A 357 -9.39 16.17 29.30
CA ASN A 357 -9.51 14.77 28.88
C ASN A 357 -8.20 14.01 29.14
N LYS A 358 -8.06 13.51 30.38
CA LYS A 358 -6.87 12.75 30.82
C LYS A 358 -6.59 11.53 29.96
N LYS A 359 -7.64 10.81 29.51
CA LYS A 359 -7.50 9.61 28.67
C LYS A 359 -6.83 9.96 27.33
N GLY A 360 -7.33 10.99 26.67
CA GLY A 360 -6.77 11.47 25.40
C GLY A 360 -5.35 12.01 25.58
N LEU A 361 -5.05 12.70 26.69
CA LEU A 361 -3.69 13.16 26.99
C LEU A 361 -2.70 11.99 27.14
N THR A 362 -3.09 10.92 27.87
CA THR A 362 -2.25 9.71 27.98
C THR A 362 -1.96 9.09 26.61
N LEU A 363 -2.98 8.97 25.75
CA LEU A 363 -2.82 8.42 24.40
C LEU A 363 -1.94 9.33 23.54
N LEU A 364 -2.13 10.65 23.59
CA LEU A 364 -1.31 11.61 22.86
C LEU A 364 0.17 11.50 23.23
N VAL A 365 0.49 11.56 24.54
CA VAL A 365 1.87 11.45 25.01
C VAL A 365 2.49 10.13 24.56
N SER A 366 1.74 9.04 24.67
CA SER A 366 2.23 7.71 24.26
C SER A 366 2.46 7.62 22.75
N PHE A 367 1.57 8.19 21.93
CA PHE A 367 1.75 8.24 20.46
C PHE A 367 2.93 9.11 20.06
N VAL A 368 3.09 10.28 20.68
CA VAL A 368 4.25 11.16 20.44
C VAL A 368 5.55 10.45 20.78
N LEU A 369 5.62 9.75 21.91
CA LEU A 369 6.81 8.99 22.31
C LEU A 369 7.15 7.88 21.31
N ILE A 370 6.16 7.07 20.91
CA ILE A 370 6.37 6.01 19.91
C ILE A 370 6.85 6.59 18.58
N PHE A 371 6.19 7.65 18.10
CA PHE A 371 6.54 8.29 16.84
C PHE A 371 7.95 8.89 16.90
N ALA A 372 8.30 9.57 18.00
CA ALA A 372 9.63 10.15 18.19
C ALA A 372 10.73 9.08 18.23
N ILE A 373 10.51 7.96 18.93
CA ILE A 373 11.45 6.84 18.96
C ILE A 373 11.64 6.26 17.55
N LEU A 374 10.54 6.00 16.84
CA LEU A 374 10.60 5.47 15.47
C LEU A 374 11.34 6.44 14.52
N PHE A 375 11.04 7.72 14.59
CA PHE A 375 11.65 8.73 13.75
C PHE A 375 13.16 8.89 14.05
N ALA A 376 13.53 8.91 15.33
CA ALA A 376 14.93 9.09 15.72
C ALA A 376 15.82 7.88 15.37
N PHE A 377 15.30 6.65 15.49
CA PHE A 377 16.12 5.45 15.41
C PHE A 377 15.90 4.61 14.15
N ILE A 378 14.72 4.67 13.52
CA ILE A 378 14.34 3.78 12.41
C ILE A 378 14.12 4.56 11.11
N LEU A 379 13.35 5.64 11.15
CA LEU A 379 12.95 6.42 9.97
C LEU A 379 13.84 7.67 9.84
N LYS A 380 15.12 7.47 9.47
CA LYS A 380 16.10 8.57 9.39
C LYS A 380 16.14 9.32 8.06
N SER A 381 15.50 8.82 6.99
CA SER A 381 15.46 9.54 5.72
C SER A 381 14.22 9.20 4.90
N GLY A 382 13.79 10.15 4.08
CA GLY A 382 12.84 9.87 3.02
C GLY A 382 11.68 10.85 2.93
N SER A 383 11.94 12.00 2.32
CA SER A 383 11.14 12.53 1.20
C SER A 383 11.63 13.95 0.89
N GLY A 384 11.44 14.40 -0.35
CA GLY A 384 11.78 15.77 -0.75
C GLY A 384 11.03 16.82 0.08
N ASP A 385 11.45 18.07 -0.04
CA ASP A 385 10.87 19.16 0.74
C ASP A 385 9.36 19.29 0.47
N LEU A 386 8.58 19.37 1.56
CA LEU A 386 7.20 19.86 1.52
C LEU A 386 7.26 21.37 1.34
N ASN A 387 6.89 21.84 0.16
CA ASN A 387 6.86 23.25 -0.16
C ASN A 387 5.48 23.82 0.13
N PHE A 388 5.43 25.05 0.66
CA PHE A 388 4.18 25.76 0.79
C PHE A 388 3.74 26.28 -0.59
N GLU A 389 2.65 25.75 -1.13
CA GLU A 389 2.08 26.19 -2.39
C GLU A 389 0.55 26.06 -2.36
N LEU A 390 -0.13 27.16 -2.03
CA LEU A 390 -1.59 27.18 -1.91
C LEU A 390 -2.27 26.81 -3.24
N GLY A 391 -3.21 25.88 -3.17
CA GLY A 391 -4.02 25.41 -4.29
C GLY A 391 -3.28 24.52 -5.28
N TYR A 392 -2.08 24.02 -4.97
CA TYR A 392 -1.27 23.25 -5.91
C TYR A 392 -2.01 22.07 -6.55
N ILE A 393 -2.62 21.19 -5.74
CA ILE A 393 -3.37 20.03 -6.27
C ILE A 393 -4.55 20.45 -7.15
N ALA A 394 -5.24 21.55 -6.81
CA ALA A 394 -6.34 22.07 -7.61
C ALA A 394 -5.82 22.57 -8.96
N LYS A 395 -4.73 23.35 -8.94
CA LYS A 395 -4.02 23.88 -10.10
C LYS A 395 -3.51 22.78 -11.02
N ASP A 396 -2.89 21.75 -10.46
CA ASP A 396 -2.24 20.69 -11.24
C ASP A 396 -3.22 19.61 -11.73
N SER A 397 -4.48 19.68 -11.31
CA SER A 397 -5.53 18.90 -11.95
C SER A 397 -5.69 19.28 -13.44
N LEU A 398 -6.19 18.35 -14.26
CA LEU A 398 -6.37 18.58 -15.69
C LEU A 398 -7.27 19.80 -15.96
N ILE A 399 -8.33 19.95 -15.17
CA ILE A 399 -9.25 21.09 -15.27
C ILE A 399 -8.62 22.35 -14.68
N GLY A 400 -7.89 22.23 -13.56
CA GLY A 400 -7.16 23.35 -12.96
C GLY A 400 -6.19 24.01 -13.92
N ARG A 401 -5.38 23.21 -14.62
CA ARG A 401 -4.43 23.71 -15.63
C ARG A 401 -5.13 24.47 -16.75
N LYS A 402 -6.32 24.02 -17.17
CA LYS A 402 -7.12 24.73 -18.17
C LYS A 402 -7.68 26.06 -17.65
N VAL A 403 -8.24 26.06 -16.43
CA VAL A 403 -8.79 27.28 -15.81
C VAL A 403 -7.68 28.32 -15.62
N ILE A 404 -6.52 27.89 -15.14
CA ILE A 404 -5.35 28.76 -14.95
C ILE A 404 -4.79 29.26 -16.28
N GLY A 405 -4.79 28.43 -17.33
CA GLY A 405 -4.41 28.87 -18.67
C GLY A 405 -5.33 29.95 -19.26
N LEU A 406 -6.59 30.03 -18.81
CA LEU A 406 -7.56 31.03 -19.28
C LEU A 406 -7.54 32.32 -18.46
N ILE A 407 -7.39 32.22 -17.13
CA ILE A 407 -7.57 33.34 -16.18
C ILE A 407 -6.23 33.86 -15.64
N GLY A 408 -5.13 33.12 -15.84
CA GLY A 408 -3.81 33.41 -15.30
C GLY A 408 -3.56 32.72 -13.95
N ASP A 409 -2.28 32.39 -13.70
CA ASP A 409 -1.85 31.78 -12.43
C ASP A 409 -1.62 32.86 -11.37
N GLY A 410 -2.56 32.97 -10.43
CA GLY A 410 -2.48 33.89 -9.30
C GLY A 410 -3.11 33.30 -8.05
N ILE A 411 -2.70 33.79 -6.87
CA ILE A 411 -3.17 33.28 -5.57
C ILE A 411 -4.70 33.33 -5.45
N LEU A 412 -5.34 34.38 -5.96
CA LEU A 412 -6.80 34.54 -5.97
C LEU A 412 -7.46 33.48 -6.85
N THR A 413 -6.95 33.26 -8.07
CA THR A 413 -7.44 32.21 -8.97
C THR A 413 -7.34 30.84 -8.29
N ARG A 414 -6.22 30.55 -7.62
CA ARG A 414 -6.01 29.29 -6.90
C ARG A 414 -7.00 29.12 -5.74
N ILE A 415 -7.27 30.16 -4.96
CA ILE A 415 -8.27 30.13 -3.88
C ILE A 415 -9.67 29.87 -4.45
N MET A 416 -10.03 30.54 -5.55
CA MET A 416 -11.35 30.42 -6.18
C MET A 416 -11.63 29.02 -6.74
N ILE A 417 -10.60 28.31 -7.24
CA ILE A 417 -10.79 26.95 -7.79
C ILE A 417 -10.88 25.87 -6.71
N ILE A 418 -10.41 26.10 -5.47
CA ILE A 418 -10.37 25.07 -4.42
C ILE A 418 -11.77 24.50 -4.11
N PRO A 419 -12.83 25.31 -3.85
CA PRO A 419 -14.15 24.76 -3.54
C PRO A 419 -14.72 23.92 -4.68
N LEU A 420 -14.55 24.38 -5.92
CA LEU A 420 -14.98 23.65 -7.11
C LEU A 420 -14.20 22.33 -7.26
N HIS A 421 -12.88 22.39 -7.13
CA HIS A 421 -12.02 21.21 -7.19
C HIS A 421 -12.39 20.21 -6.09
N PHE A 422 -12.60 20.66 -4.84
CA PHE A 422 -13.01 19.81 -3.74
C PHE A 422 -14.34 19.10 -4.00
N TYR A 423 -15.33 19.82 -4.51
CA TYR A 423 -16.59 19.21 -4.93
C TYR A 423 -16.37 18.16 -6.03
N LEU A 424 -15.59 18.47 -7.06
CA LEU A 424 -15.34 17.54 -8.17
C LEU A 424 -14.42 16.37 -7.79
N TYR A 425 -13.58 16.53 -6.77
CA TYR A 425 -12.71 15.50 -6.22
C TYR A 425 -13.51 14.42 -5.47
N LEU A 426 -14.50 14.83 -4.67
CA LEU A 426 -15.33 13.94 -3.85
C LEU A 426 -16.82 14.35 -3.89
N PRO A 427 -17.50 14.20 -5.04
CA PRO A 427 -18.78 14.86 -5.31
C PRO A 427 -19.93 14.42 -4.41
N LEU A 428 -19.95 13.15 -3.98
CA LEU A 428 -21.02 12.66 -3.13
C LEU A 428 -20.86 13.13 -1.69
N ALA A 429 -19.65 13.10 -1.16
CA ALA A 429 -19.41 13.41 0.25
C ALA A 429 -19.22 14.91 0.51
N SER A 430 -18.69 15.68 -0.45
CA SER A 430 -18.27 17.07 -0.21
C SER A 430 -19.38 17.97 0.30
N ILE A 431 -20.57 17.96 -0.32
CA ILE A 431 -21.70 18.82 0.12
C ILE A 431 -22.28 18.36 1.46
N PRO A 432 -22.68 17.09 1.64
CA PRO A 432 -23.10 16.59 2.96
C PRO A 432 -22.07 16.84 4.07
N PHE A 433 -20.79 16.65 3.78
CA PHE A 433 -19.69 16.91 4.71
C PHE A 433 -19.60 18.39 5.09
N VAL A 434 -19.65 19.30 4.10
CA VAL A 434 -19.61 20.74 4.36
C VAL A 434 -20.80 21.15 5.23
N ILE A 435 -22.01 20.68 4.94
CA ILE A 435 -23.19 20.98 5.76
C ILE A 435 -23.02 20.41 7.18
N TRP A 436 -22.60 19.15 7.31
CA TRP A 436 -22.29 18.53 8.60
C TRP A 436 -21.26 19.36 9.37
N PHE A 437 -20.18 19.78 8.71
CA PHE A 437 -19.11 20.57 9.30
C PHE A 437 -19.62 21.91 9.82
N TRP A 438 -20.46 22.63 9.05
CA TRP A 438 -21.06 23.88 9.51
C TRP A 438 -22.02 23.67 10.68
N MET A 439 -22.86 22.63 10.64
CA MET A 439 -23.80 22.29 11.71
C MET A 439 -23.08 21.98 13.03
N ARG A 440 -21.94 21.29 12.96
CA ARG A 440 -21.12 20.92 14.13
C ARG A 440 -20.20 22.06 14.57
N GLY A 441 -19.59 22.76 13.63
CA GLY A 441 -18.68 23.89 13.88
C GLY A 441 -19.38 25.04 14.63
N GLY A 442 -20.61 25.39 14.23
CA GLY A 442 -21.42 26.38 14.94
C GLY A 442 -21.83 25.96 16.37
N LYS A 443 -21.64 24.68 16.72
CA LYS A 443 -21.97 24.09 18.02
C LYS A 443 -20.81 23.26 18.59
N ILE A 444 -19.57 23.71 18.35
CA ILE A 444 -18.36 22.93 18.67
C ILE A 444 -18.26 22.55 20.16
N ASN A 445 -18.83 23.37 21.05
CA ASN A 445 -18.93 23.12 22.48
C ASN A 445 -19.83 21.90 22.81
N GLN A 446 -20.81 21.59 21.97
CA GLN A 446 -21.74 20.47 22.12
C GLN A 446 -21.25 19.19 21.44
N CYS A 447 -20.29 19.29 20.51
CA CYS A 447 -19.76 18.11 19.83
C CYS A 447 -19.14 17.13 20.83
N ASN A 448 -19.28 15.83 20.62
CA ASN A 448 -18.54 14.84 21.39
C ASN A 448 -17.08 14.72 20.89
N THR A 449 -16.22 14.02 21.62
CA THR A 449 -14.79 13.88 21.27
C THR A 449 -14.59 13.16 19.93
N ASN A 450 -15.44 12.18 19.61
CA ASN A 450 -15.34 11.41 18.37
C ASN A 450 -15.76 12.22 17.14
N GLU A 451 -16.79 13.06 17.26
CA GLU A 451 -17.18 14.04 16.24
C GLU A 451 -16.04 15.02 15.95
N LEU A 452 -15.33 15.49 16.98
CA LEU A 452 -14.15 16.36 16.79
C LEU A 452 -12.99 15.63 16.09
N LEU A 453 -12.76 14.36 16.44
CA LEU A 453 -11.74 13.53 15.78
C LEU A 453 -12.06 13.30 14.29
N ILE A 454 -13.30 12.94 13.96
CA ILE A 454 -13.75 12.75 12.57
C ILE A 454 -13.61 14.07 11.79
N GLY A 455 -14.23 15.13 12.30
CA GLY A 455 -14.27 16.42 11.62
C GLY A 455 -12.89 17.04 11.43
N GLY A 456 -12.05 16.99 12.47
CA GLY A 456 -10.73 17.59 12.36
C GLY A 456 -9.74 16.75 11.55
N MET A 457 -9.88 15.42 11.49
CA MET A 457 -9.07 14.61 10.55
C MET A 457 -9.43 14.94 9.10
N ALA A 458 -10.73 15.10 8.80
CA ALA A 458 -11.19 15.53 7.49
C ALA A 458 -10.65 16.92 7.12
N VAL A 459 -10.79 17.90 8.02
CA VAL A 459 -10.30 19.27 7.80
C VAL A 459 -8.77 19.31 7.66
N LEU A 460 -8.03 18.61 8.52
CA LEU A 460 -6.57 18.58 8.45
C LEU A 460 -6.08 18.04 7.11
N GLY A 461 -6.67 16.95 6.60
CA GLY A 461 -6.30 16.40 5.30
C GLY A 461 -6.63 17.33 4.13
N ILE A 462 -7.76 18.05 4.19
CA ILE A 462 -8.10 19.09 3.21
C ILE A 462 -7.05 20.22 3.24
N ILE A 463 -6.78 20.77 4.43
CA ILE A 463 -5.82 21.86 4.63
C ILE A 463 -4.44 21.47 4.10
N CYS A 464 -3.90 20.33 4.54
CA CYS A 464 -2.58 19.88 4.12
C CYS A 464 -2.51 19.63 2.60
N ALA A 465 -3.54 19.03 2.00
CA ALA A 465 -3.54 18.75 0.56
C ALA A 465 -3.59 20.01 -0.32
N TYR A 466 -4.23 21.08 0.16
CA TYR A 466 -4.32 22.34 -0.60
C TYR A 466 -3.25 23.37 -0.20
N MET A 467 -2.51 23.19 0.90
CA MET A 467 -1.48 24.15 1.33
C MET A 467 -0.06 23.76 0.90
N PHE A 468 0.19 22.46 0.68
CA PHE A 468 1.53 21.98 0.38
C PHE A 468 1.64 21.36 -1.02
N SER A 469 2.83 21.45 -1.61
CA SER A 469 3.25 20.68 -2.78
C SER A 469 4.46 19.83 -2.41
N HIS A 470 4.56 18.65 -3.02
CA HIS A 470 5.68 17.74 -2.80
C HIS A 470 6.21 17.23 -4.14
N TYR A 471 7.53 17.10 -4.25
CA TYR A 471 8.16 16.51 -5.43
C TYR A 471 7.67 15.06 -5.63
N GLY A 472 6.96 14.78 -6.72
CA GLY A 472 6.32 13.48 -6.96
C GLY A 472 4.88 13.34 -6.44
N HIS A 473 4.18 14.46 -6.18
CA HIS A 473 2.74 14.51 -5.89
C HIS A 473 2.29 13.76 -4.64
N SER A 474 3.15 13.61 -3.63
CA SER A 474 2.82 12.87 -2.41
C SER A 474 1.85 13.63 -1.50
N GLU A 475 1.65 14.94 -1.70
CA GLU A 475 0.64 15.74 -0.99
C GLU A 475 -0.79 15.21 -1.18
N ILE A 476 -1.06 14.49 -2.28
CA ILE A 476 -2.37 13.87 -2.52
C ILE A 476 -2.77 12.88 -1.43
N TYR A 477 -1.80 12.24 -0.78
CA TYR A 477 -2.09 11.28 0.27
C TYR A 477 -2.78 11.94 1.49
N PHE A 478 -2.62 13.25 1.71
CA PHE A 478 -3.33 13.94 2.79
C PHE A 478 -4.85 13.93 2.58
N ILE A 479 -5.33 14.31 1.40
CA ILE A 479 -6.77 14.31 1.11
C ILE A 479 -7.31 12.89 0.97
N MET A 480 -6.54 11.97 0.38
CA MET A 480 -6.94 10.55 0.28
C MET A 480 -7.12 9.90 1.65
N THR A 481 -6.27 10.26 2.61
CA THR A 481 -6.38 9.82 4.00
C THR A 481 -7.62 10.38 4.69
N ALA A 482 -8.05 11.60 4.33
CA ALA A 482 -9.23 12.25 4.87
C ALA A 482 -10.56 11.74 4.28
N ILE A 483 -10.56 11.10 3.11
CA ILE A 483 -11.77 10.56 2.44
C ILE A 483 -12.69 9.78 3.40
N PRO A 484 -12.25 8.74 4.12
CA PRO A 484 -13.15 7.96 4.97
C PRO A 484 -13.77 8.77 6.11
N PHE A 485 -13.11 9.84 6.56
CA PHE A 485 -13.61 10.75 7.59
C PHE A 485 -14.63 11.75 7.03
N MET A 486 -14.41 12.25 5.81
CA MET A 486 -15.39 13.08 5.09
C MET A 486 -16.65 12.27 4.77
N GLU A 487 -16.48 11.04 4.30
CA GLU A 487 -17.58 10.16 3.91
C GLU A 487 -18.39 9.67 5.10
N ILE A 488 -17.76 9.35 6.24
CA ILE A 488 -18.53 8.92 7.41
C ILE A 488 -19.36 10.06 8.00
N ALA A 489 -18.83 11.29 8.00
CA ALA A 489 -19.58 12.49 8.36
C ALA A 489 -20.73 12.78 7.37
N ALA A 490 -20.47 12.60 6.06
CA ALA A 490 -21.50 12.71 5.03
C ALA A 490 -22.62 11.67 5.23
N VAL A 491 -22.28 10.41 5.50
CA VAL A 491 -23.25 9.34 5.76
C VAL A 491 -24.06 9.64 7.03
N GLU A 492 -23.41 10.08 8.10
CA GLU A 492 -24.10 10.49 9.33
C GLU A 492 -25.13 11.59 9.05
N PHE A 493 -24.76 12.61 8.27
CA PHE A 493 -25.68 13.67 7.85
C PHE A 493 -26.87 13.12 7.06
N LEU A 494 -26.61 12.29 6.04
CA LEU A 494 -27.64 11.72 5.17
C LEU A 494 -28.62 10.82 5.93
N MET A 495 -28.14 10.10 6.95
CA MET A 495 -28.98 9.22 7.78
C MET A 495 -29.90 10.00 8.72
N ASN A 496 -29.40 11.11 9.27
CA ASN A 496 -30.07 11.80 10.38
C ASN A 496 -30.86 13.04 9.97
N ASN A 497 -30.78 13.48 8.71
CA ASN A 497 -31.39 14.73 8.25
C ASN A 497 -32.35 14.54 7.09
N LYS A 498 -33.46 15.28 7.13
CA LYS A 498 -34.38 15.37 5.99
C LYS A 498 -33.79 16.29 4.93
N LEU A 499 -33.66 15.77 3.72
CA LEU A 499 -33.12 16.52 2.59
C LEU A 499 -34.25 17.25 1.84
N ASN A 500 -34.03 18.52 1.52
CA ASN A 500 -34.90 19.27 0.62
C ASN A 500 -34.77 18.76 -0.83
N LYS A 501 -35.69 19.16 -1.72
CA LYS A 501 -35.74 18.65 -3.10
C LYS A 501 -34.46 18.94 -3.88
N ILE A 502 -33.89 20.14 -3.73
CA ILE A 502 -32.68 20.56 -4.45
C ILE A 502 -31.48 19.71 -4.01
N LEU A 503 -31.26 19.59 -2.70
CA LEU A 503 -30.16 18.83 -2.13
C LEU A 503 -30.25 17.35 -2.50
N LYS A 504 -31.46 16.76 -2.53
CA LYS A 504 -31.69 15.40 -3.04
C LYS A 504 -31.23 15.23 -4.48
N VAL A 505 -31.59 16.17 -5.36
CA VAL A 505 -31.19 16.14 -6.77
C VAL A 505 -29.68 16.23 -6.91
N ILE A 506 -29.04 17.16 -6.19
CA ILE A 506 -27.58 17.31 -6.22
C ILE A 506 -26.88 16.03 -5.75
N ILE A 507 -27.29 15.47 -4.61
CA ILE A 507 -26.74 14.21 -4.08
C ILE A 507 -26.95 13.05 -5.07
N MET A 508 -28.12 12.96 -5.70
CA MET A 508 -28.42 11.93 -6.69
C MET A 508 -27.53 12.05 -7.93
N ILE A 509 -27.32 13.27 -8.45
CA ILE A 509 -26.40 13.52 -9.56
C ILE A 509 -24.97 13.14 -9.16
N SER A 510 -24.49 13.61 -8.01
CA SER A 510 -23.17 13.28 -7.47
C SER A 510 -22.98 11.77 -7.30
N PHE A 511 -24.00 11.07 -6.82
CA PHE A 511 -24.00 9.61 -6.67
C PHE A 511 -23.87 8.93 -8.04
N ILE A 512 -24.73 9.28 -9.01
CA ILE A 512 -24.70 8.69 -10.36
C ILE A 512 -23.35 8.93 -11.02
N VAL A 513 -22.82 10.15 -10.95
CA VAL A 513 -21.52 10.49 -11.54
C VAL A 513 -20.38 9.75 -10.84
N GLY A 514 -20.37 9.69 -9.51
CA GLY A 514 -19.36 8.97 -8.74
C GLY A 514 -19.34 7.47 -9.04
N VAL A 515 -20.52 6.84 -9.11
CA VAL A 515 -20.68 5.43 -9.49
C VAL A 515 -20.25 5.18 -10.92
N THR A 516 -20.67 6.04 -11.85
CA THR A 516 -20.29 5.94 -13.27
C THR A 516 -18.78 6.06 -13.44
N THR A 517 -18.14 6.99 -12.73
CA THR A 517 -16.68 7.16 -12.76
C THR A 517 -15.97 5.92 -12.22
N SER A 518 -16.44 5.38 -11.10
CA SER A 518 -15.88 4.18 -10.48
C SER A 518 -16.03 2.96 -11.40
N TYR A 519 -17.18 2.83 -12.06
CA TYR A 519 -17.41 1.81 -13.10
C TYR A 519 -16.38 1.92 -14.23
N TYR A 520 -16.16 3.12 -14.80
CA TYR A 520 -15.15 3.29 -15.86
C TYR A 520 -13.72 3.03 -15.37
N SER A 521 -13.37 3.41 -14.14
CA SER A 521 -12.07 3.08 -13.55
C SER A 521 -11.86 1.57 -13.40
N ILE A 522 -12.88 0.85 -12.93
CA ILE A 522 -12.83 -0.62 -12.78
C ILE A 522 -12.78 -1.28 -14.16
N LYS A 523 -13.62 -0.83 -15.10
CA LYS A 523 -13.63 -1.35 -16.47
C LYS A 523 -12.27 -1.17 -17.14
N GLY A 524 -11.67 0.02 -17.06
CA GLY A 524 -10.34 0.27 -17.62
C GLY A 524 -9.27 -0.67 -17.06
N ARG A 525 -9.33 -1.00 -15.76
CA ARG A 525 -8.43 -1.98 -15.12
C ARG A 525 -8.62 -3.39 -15.64
N ILE A 526 -9.87 -3.81 -15.76
CA ILE A 526 -10.22 -5.12 -16.30
C ILE A 526 -9.76 -5.23 -17.76
N ASP A 527 -10.07 -4.23 -18.58
CA ASP A 527 -9.71 -4.21 -20.01
C ASP A 527 -8.18 -4.21 -20.21
N ILE A 528 -7.42 -3.48 -19.38
CA ILE A 528 -5.94 -3.56 -19.38
C ILE A 528 -5.48 -4.98 -19.06
N GLY A 529 -6.01 -5.60 -18.01
CA GLY A 529 -5.66 -6.98 -17.67
C GLY A 529 -6.04 -7.97 -18.77
N MET A 530 -7.22 -7.81 -19.38
CA MET A 530 -7.66 -8.66 -20.51
C MET A 530 -6.71 -8.56 -21.70
N LYS A 531 -6.25 -7.35 -22.06
CA LYS A 531 -5.25 -7.15 -23.11
C LYS A 531 -3.94 -7.92 -22.82
N TYR A 532 -3.46 -7.88 -21.57
CA TYR A 532 -2.28 -8.65 -21.17
C TYR A 532 -2.54 -10.17 -21.24
N ASN A 533 -3.73 -10.62 -20.86
CA ASN A 533 -4.13 -12.02 -20.99
C ASN A 533 -4.19 -12.50 -22.46
N GLU A 534 -4.57 -11.64 -23.41
CA GLU A 534 -4.49 -11.98 -24.85
C GLU A 534 -3.05 -12.11 -25.33
N ILE A 535 -2.14 -11.25 -24.87
CA ILE A 535 -0.70 -11.35 -25.15
C ILE A 535 -0.15 -12.69 -24.64
N ILE A 536 -0.50 -13.07 -23.41
CA ILE A 536 -0.12 -14.36 -22.81
C ILE A 536 -0.56 -15.54 -23.68
N LYS A 537 -1.81 -15.52 -24.16
CA LYS A 537 -2.36 -16.61 -24.99
C LYS A 537 -1.76 -16.67 -26.39
N SER A 538 -1.43 -15.52 -26.96
CA SER A 538 -0.97 -15.43 -28.35
C SER A 538 0.53 -15.70 -28.51
N LYS A 539 1.31 -15.81 -27.42
CA LYS A 539 2.77 -16.01 -27.43
C LYS A 539 3.50 -15.04 -28.36
N ILE A 540 2.96 -13.84 -28.57
CA ILE A 540 3.55 -12.84 -29.45
C ILE A 540 4.87 -12.38 -28.82
N GLU A 541 5.98 -12.68 -29.49
CA GLU A 541 7.27 -12.08 -29.15
C GLU A 541 7.20 -10.57 -29.42
N PHE A 542 7.46 -9.76 -28.41
CA PHE A 542 7.60 -8.33 -28.60
C PHE A 542 8.78 -8.06 -29.55
N THR A 543 8.55 -7.18 -30.52
CA THR A 543 9.53 -6.81 -31.55
C THR A 543 10.89 -6.41 -30.99
N LYS A 544 11.96 -6.77 -31.73
CA LYS A 544 13.34 -6.30 -31.50
C LYS A 544 13.36 -4.78 -31.34
N GLY A 545 13.98 -4.30 -30.27
CA GLY A 545 14.02 -2.87 -29.92
C GLY A 545 14.20 -2.67 -28.41
N TYR A 546 15.09 -1.76 -28.04
CA TYR A 546 15.38 -1.42 -26.65
C TYR A 546 14.23 -0.62 -26.04
N HIS A 547 13.73 -1.06 -24.87
CA HIS A 547 12.77 -0.31 -24.07
C HIS A 547 13.31 -0.14 -22.63
N PRO A 548 13.47 1.11 -22.16
CA PRO A 548 14.16 1.37 -20.90
C PRO A 548 13.45 0.86 -19.66
N ASN A 549 12.12 0.72 -19.71
CA ASN A 549 11.29 0.30 -18.58
C ASN A 549 10.72 -1.11 -18.75
N THR A 550 11.47 -2.01 -19.36
CA THR A 550 11.08 -3.42 -19.50
C THR A 550 12.25 -4.34 -19.29
N ILE A 551 11.94 -5.59 -19.00
CA ILE A 551 12.88 -6.72 -19.03
C ILE A 551 12.37 -7.77 -20.02
N THR A 552 13.27 -8.32 -20.83
CA THR A 552 12.95 -9.44 -21.73
C THR A 552 13.06 -10.78 -21.01
N TYR A 553 12.61 -11.85 -21.67
CA TYR A 553 12.80 -13.22 -21.21
C TYR A 553 14.28 -13.59 -21.11
N LYS A 554 15.10 -13.19 -22.09
CA LYS A 554 16.54 -13.51 -22.12
C LYS A 554 17.32 -12.77 -21.04
N GLU A 555 16.99 -11.50 -20.80
CA GLU A 555 17.53 -10.79 -19.63
C GLU A 555 17.07 -11.47 -18.33
N TYR A 556 15.78 -11.79 -18.21
CA TYR A 556 15.23 -12.43 -17.02
C TYR A 556 15.85 -13.81 -16.74
N GLU A 557 16.17 -14.58 -17.78
CA GLU A 557 16.90 -15.84 -17.71
C GLU A 557 18.30 -15.65 -17.10
N GLY A 558 19.07 -14.66 -17.56
CA GLY A 558 20.37 -14.33 -16.98
C GLY A 558 20.26 -13.86 -15.52
N ILE A 559 19.23 -13.09 -15.18
CA ILE A 559 19.00 -12.65 -13.80
C ILE A 559 18.56 -13.81 -12.88
N LYS A 560 17.76 -14.77 -13.37
CA LYS A 560 17.49 -16.02 -12.64
C LYS A 560 18.77 -16.83 -12.45
N TRP A 561 19.63 -16.89 -13.47
CA TRP A 561 20.92 -17.56 -13.33
C TRP A 561 21.74 -16.95 -12.19
N ILE A 562 21.79 -15.62 -12.06
CA ILE A 562 22.44 -14.95 -10.92
C ILE A 562 21.83 -15.41 -9.59
N LYS A 563 20.50 -15.41 -9.49
CA LYS A 563 19.79 -15.84 -8.28
C LYS A 563 20.16 -17.26 -7.85
N ASP A 564 20.27 -18.17 -8.82
CA ASP A 564 20.41 -19.60 -8.56
C ASP A 564 21.88 -20.05 -8.44
N ASN A 565 22.84 -19.27 -8.96
CA ASN A 565 24.25 -19.69 -9.09
C ASN A 565 25.27 -18.77 -8.38
N THR A 566 24.83 -17.71 -7.72
CA THR A 566 25.72 -16.81 -6.96
C THR A 566 25.43 -16.86 -5.46
N SER A 567 26.38 -16.46 -4.62
CA SER A 567 26.13 -16.35 -3.17
C SER A 567 25.19 -15.18 -2.86
N GLU A 568 24.38 -15.27 -1.80
CA GLU A 568 23.40 -14.23 -1.41
C GLU A 568 24.05 -12.88 -1.07
N ASP A 569 25.32 -12.88 -0.65
CA ASP A 569 26.13 -11.71 -0.34
C ASP A 569 26.86 -11.12 -1.56
N SER A 570 26.71 -11.71 -2.75
CA SER A 570 27.37 -11.23 -3.96
C SER A 570 26.88 -9.83 -4.34
N VAL A 571 27.83 -8.96 -4.69
CA VAL A 571 27.57 -7.63 -5.26
C VAL A 571 27.72 -7.67 -6.77
N ILE A 572 26.68 -7.22 -7.46
CA ILE A 572 26.57 -7.25 -8.93
C ILE A 572 26.72 -5.85 -9.50
N LEU A 573 27.55 -5.68 -10.53
CA LEU A 573 27.57 -4.48 -11.36
C LEU A 573 26.70 -4.71 -12.61
N SER A 574 25.78 -3.78 -12.86
CA SER A 574 24.95 -3.74 -14.06
C SER A 574 25.35 -2.56 -14.92
N ASP A 575 25.12 -2.63 -16.23
CA ASP A 575 25.24 -1.53 -17.17
C ASP A 575 23.92 -0.76 -17.34
N ARG A 576 22.84 -1.22 -16.69
CA ARG A 576 21.51 -0.59 -16.68
C ARG A 576 21.27 0.32 -15.47
N TYR A 577 22.27 1.09 -15.02
CA TYR A 577 22.07 2.16 -14.00
C TYR A 577 21.68 3.51 -14.63
N TYR A 578 22.16 3.82 -15.84
CA TYR A 578 21.93 5.09 -16.52
C TYR A 578 22.14 4.95 -18.03
N ILE A 579 21.10 5.17 -18.84
CA ILE A 579 21.22 5.14 -20.30
C ILE A 579 20.81 6.52 -20.81
N SER A 580 21.82 7.35 -21.10
CA SER A 580 21.63 8.58 -21.84
C SER A 580 22.46 8.53 -23.10
N ASP A 581 21.80 8.61 -24.24
CA ASP A 581 22.37 9.34 -25.37
C ASP A 581 21.31 10.04 -26.22
N ASN A 582 20.02 9.65 -26.15
CA ASN A 582 18.93 10.48 -26.67
C ASN A 582 17.60 10.26 -25.93
N LYS A 583 17.08 11.35 -25.33
CA LYS A 583 15.69 11.64 -24.93
C LYS A 583 14.73 10.44 -24.78
N VAL A 584 14.43 10.10 -23.52
CA VAL A 584 13.11 9.74 -22.90
C VAL A 584 13.26 8.60 -21.87
N ASP A 585 14.18 8.75 -20.91
CA ASP A 585 13.80 8.47 -19.52
C ASP A 585 14.59 9.36 -18.55
N LYS A 586 13.88 10.30 -17.92
CA LYS A 586 14.46 11.22 -16.92
C LYS A 586 14.48 10.61 -15.53
N THR A 587 14.17 9.32 -15.40
CA THR A 587 13.97 8.69 -14.10
C THR A 587 14.89 7.47 -14.01
N ALA A 588 15.96 7.54 -13.22
CA ALA A 588 16.86 6.41 -12.93
C ALA A 588 16.11 5.34 -12.09
N ARG A 589 15.02 4.79 -12.64
CA ARG A 589 14.02 3.92 -11.99
C ARG A 589 14.07 2.49 -12.54
N TYR A 590 15.24 2.03 -12.97
CA TYR A 590 15.44 0.65 -13.35
C TYR A 590 15.70 -0.19 -12.10
N PHE A 591 14.78 -1.08 -11.74
CA PHE A 591 14.86 -1.89 -10.51
C PHE A 591 14.66 -3.38 -10.77
N TYR A 592 14.77 -3.81 -12.04
CA TYR A 592 14.40 -5.17 -12.44
C TYR A 592 15.43 -6.20 -11.99
N TYR A 593 16.72 -5.89 -12.12
CA TYR A 593 17.78 -6.87 -11.88
C TYR A 593 17.95 -7.12 -10.39
N SER A 594 17.94 -6.07 -9.56
CA SER A 594 17.96 -6.22 -8.10
C SER A 594 16.76 -7.04 -7.61
N THR A 595 15.56 -6.70 -8.07
CA THR A 595 14.30 -7.37 -7.67
C THR A 595 14.24 -8.85 -8.06
N PHE A 596 14.79 -9.25 -9.21
CA PHE A 596 14.64 -10.64 -9.67
C PHE A 596 15.81 -11.55 -9.33
N SER A 597 17.00 -10.98 -9.07
CA SER A 597 18.16 -11.76 -8.61
C SER A 597 18.17 -11.97 -7.09
N ASN A 598 17.44 -11.13 -6.34
CA ASN A 598 17.53 -11.01 -4.89
C ASN A 598 18.97 -10.68 -4.41
N ARG A 599 19.83 -10.15 -5.29
CA ARG A 599 21.22 -9.78 -4.97
C ARG A 599 21.39 -8.29 -4.75
N GLN A 600 22.49 -7.94 -4.10
CA GLN A 600 22.91 -6.57 -3.91
C GLN A 600 23.54 -6.04 -5.19
N PHE A 601 23.13 -4.85 -5.65
CA PHE A 601 23.77 -4.19 -6.78
C PHE A 601 24.73 -3.12 -6.30
N TYR A 602 25.84 -2.96 -7.01
CA TYR A 602 26.76 -1.85 -6.81
C TYR A 602 26.09 -0.52 -7.16
N LEU A 603 25.47 -0.48 -8.34
CA LEU A 603 24.63 0.61 -8.81
C LEU A 603 23.61 0.08 -9.83
N GLU A 604 22.34 0.37 -9.60
CA GLU A 604 21.23 0.17 -10.54
C GLU A 604 20.38 1.45 -10.58
N GLY A 605 19.05 1.37 -10.38
CA GLY A 605 18.19 2.54 -10.30
C GLY A 605 18.41 3.34 -9.01
N TYR A 606 18.71 4.62 -9.16
CA TYR A 606 19.01 5.53 -8.06
C TYR A 606 18.04 6.72 -7.90
N PHE A 607 16.89 6.70 -8.59
CA PHE A 607 15.94 7.81 -8.58
C PHE A 607 15.44 8.18 -7.18
N TYR A 608 15.33 7.24 -6.26
CA TYR A 608 14.75 7.51 -4.93
C TYR A 608 15.78 7.98 -3.88
N PHE A 609 17.06 8.12 -4.22
CA PHE A 609 18.11 8.59 -3.29
C PHE A 609 18.22 10.12 -3.20
N TYR A 610 17.10 10.86 -3.29
CA TYR A 610 17.10 12.32 -3.47
C TYR A 610 17.47 13.18 -2.23
N ALA A 611 17.85 12.61 -1.09
CA ALA A 611 18.17 13.42 0.10
C ALA A 611 18.98 12.60 1.12
N PRO A 612 20.26 12.91 1.43
CA PRO A 612 21.01 14.19 1.33
C PRO A 612 21.98 14.33 0.13
N GLU A 613 22.64 15.50 -0.03
CA GLU A 613 23.72 15.73 -1.01
C GLU A 613 24.81 14.64 -0.99
N GLU A 614 25.08 14.08 0.19
CA GLU A 614 26.00 12.97 0.39
C GLU A 614 25.63 11.73 -0.45
N TYR A 615 24.34 11.40 -0.57
CA TYR A 615 23.91 10.28 -1.41
C TYR A 615 24.08 10.58 -2.89
N LYS A 616 23.85 11.82 -3.31
CA LYS A 616 24.09 12.23 -4.69
C LYS A 616 25.57 12.14 -5.05
N ALA A 617 26.45 12.63 -4.19
CA ALA A 617 27.90 12.51 -4.36
C ALA A 617 28.34 11.03 -4.42
N GLN A 618 27.74 10.16 -3.61
CA GLN A 618 28.00 8.72 -3.66
C GLN A 618 27.52 8.08 -4.98
N VAL A 619 26.33 8.46 -5.48
CA VAL A 619 25.83 8.01 -6.79
C VAL A 619 26.79 8.42 -7.90
N ASP A 620 27.20 9.70 -7.94
CA ASP A 620 28.09 10.23 -8.96
C ASP A 620 29.46 9.52 -8.93
N LYS A 621 30.03 9.30 -7.74
CA LYS A 621 31.27 8.54 -7.56
C LYS A 621 31.14 7.09 -8.04
N LYS A 622 30.06 6.39 -7.66
CA LYS A 622 29.82 5.00 -8.08
C LYS A 622 29.65 4.90 -9.58
N LYS A 623 28.95 5.86 -10.19
CA LYS A 623 28.79 5.95 -11.64
C LYS A 623 30.13 6.10 -12.34
N GLU A 624 30.98 7.02 -11.89
CA GLU A 624 32.32 7.22 -12.47
C GLU A 624 33.17 5.94 -12.41
N ILE A 625 33.11 5.21 -11.29
CA ILE A 625 33.83 3.95 -11.12
C ILE A 625 33.26 2.86 -12.04
N ALA A 626 31.93 2.73 -12.12
CA ALA A 626 31.27 1.80 -13.03
C ALA A 626 31.66 2.07 -14.49
N ASP A 627 31.61 3.34 -14.92
CA ASP A 627 32.00 3.76 -16.26
C ASP A 627 33.47 3.42 -16.56
N LYS A 628 34.39 3.57 -15.59
CA LYS A 628 35.79 3.13 -15.72
C LYS A 628 35.92 1.62 -15.89
N ILE A 629 35.21 0.83 -15.07
CA ILE A 629 35.23 -0.63 -15.14
C ILE A 629 34.75 -1.10 -16.52
N TYR A 630 33.61 -0.60 -17.00
CA TYR A 630 33.09 -0.97 -18.32
C TYR A 630 33.94 -0.44 -19.49
N LYS A 631 34.51 0.76 -19.37
CA LYS A 631 35.31 1.35 -20.43
C LYS A 631 36.65 0.64 -20.62
N TYR A 632 37.33 0.28 -19.52
CA TYR A 632 38.70 -0.23 -19.53
C TYR A 632 38.83 -1.71 -19.15
N GLY A 633 37.78 -2.37 -18.68
CA GLY A 633 37.84 -3.76 -18.23
C GLY A 633 38.73 -3.96 -17.00
N ASP A 634 38.70 -3.01 -16.06
CA ASP A 634 39.56 -2.99 -14.87
C ASP A 634 39.02 -3.91 -13.77
N ALA A 635 39.50 -5.15 -13.74
CA ALA A 635 39.12 -6.15 -12.74
C ALA A 635 39.64 -5.85 -11.33
N LEU A 636 40.77 -5.15 -11.21
CA LEU A 636 41.33 -4.76 -9.91
C LEU A 636 40.42 -3.72 -9.26
N LEU A 637 40.02 -2.70 -10.02
CA LEU A 637 39.06 -1.69 -9.54
C LEU A 637 37.71 -2.32 -9.17
N ALA A 638 37.22 -3.28 -9.95
CA ALA A 638 35.99 -4.00 -9.62
C ALA A 638 36.12 -4.74 -8.27
N LYS A 639 37.26 -5.42 -8.06
CA LYS A 639 37.58 -6.11 -6.80
C LYS A 639 37.69 -5.16 -5.61
N GLU A 640 38.36 -4.01 -5.77
CA GLU A 640 38.48 -2.99 -4.73
C GLU A 640 37.13 -2.44 -4.28
N GLN A 641 36.14 -2.42 -5.17
CA GLN A 641 34.76 -2.03 -4.86
C GLN A 641 33.89 -3.19 -4.31
N GLY A 642 34.46 -4.39 -4.18
CA GLY A 642 33.78 -5.59 -3.72
C GLY A 642 32.79 -6.17 -4.73
N ILE A 643 32.95 -5.89 -6.03
CA ILE A 643 32.08 -6.40 -7.09
C ILE A 643 32.49 -7.84 -7.43
N ASN A 644 31.54 -8.77 -7.35
CA ASN A 644 31.77 -10.20 -7.62
C ASN A 644 31.39 -10.60 -9.04
N TYR A 645 30.39 -9.94 -9.63
CA TYR A 645 29.92 -10.22 -10.98
C TYR A 645 29.59 -8.94 -11.74
N ILE A 646 29.78 -8.99 -13.06
CA ILE A 646 29.48 -7.90 -13.99
C ILE A 646 28.53 -8.40 -15.07
N ILE A 647 27.47 -7.63 -15.33
CA ILE A 647 26.52 -7.86 -16.41
C ILE A 647 26.88 -6.95 -17.58
N ILE A 648 26.86 -7.51 -18.79
CA ILE A 648 26.94 -6.77 -20.05
C ILE A 648 25.67 -7.09 -20.86
N SER A 649 24.91 -6.05 -21.21
CA SER A 649 23.72 -6.13 -22.03
C SER A 649 24.10 -5.86 -23.49
N GLU A 650 23.89 -6.83 -24.38
CA GLU A 650 24.25 -6.72 -25.81
C GLU A 650 23.54 -5.54 -26.51
N ASN A 651 22.36 -5.14 -26.02
CA ASN A 651 21.59 -4.03 -26.58
C ASN A 651 22.11 -2.63 -26.20
N LEU A 652 23.08 -2.54 -25.29
CA LEU A 652 23.58 -1.27 -24.73
C LEU A 652 25.07 -1.03 -24.98
N TYR A 653 25.81 -2.11 -25.26
CA TYR A 653 27.23 -2.08 -25.57
C TYR A 653 27.46 -2.62 -26.98
N ASP A 654 28.31 -1.95 -27.77
CA ASP A 654 28.71 -2.45 -29.10
C ASP A 654 29.28 -3.87 -28.98
N GLU A 655 28.85 -4.76 -29.89
CA GLU A 655 29.08 -6.22 -29.95
C GLU A 655 30.55 -6.67 -29.80
N GLU A 656 31.53 -5.75 -29.91
CA GLU A 656 32.97 -6.06 -29.91
C GLU A 656 33.68 -6.00 -28.53
N LYS A 657 33.03 -5.52 -27.46
CA LYS A 657 33.66 -5.44 -26.12
C LYS A 657 33.41 -6.69 -25.28
N GLU A 658 34.07 -7.80 -25.62
CA GLU A 658 34.34 -8.82 -24.61
C GLU A 658 35.29 -8.28 -23.55
N LEU A 659 35.01 -8.53 -22.27
CA LEU A 659 36.00 -8.36 -21.20
C LEU A 659 37.10 -9.43 -21.36
N LYS A 660 38.03 -9.22 -22.30
CA LYS A 660 39.11 -10.16 -22.66
C LYS A 660 40.26 -10.25 -21.64
N ASN A 661 40.05 -9.75 -20.42
CA ASN A 661 41.05 -9.78 -19.36
C ASN A 661 41.02 -11.15 -18.65
N GLN A 662 42.18 -11.74 -18.34
CA GLN A 662 42.31 -13.03 -17.63
C GLN A 662 41.61 -13.05 -16.26
N ASN A 663 41.34 -11.87 -15.70
CA ASN A 663 40.66 -11.69 -14.41
C ASN A 663 39.12 -11.69 -14.50
N TYR A 664 38.54 -11.90 -15.68
CA TYR A 664 37.10 -12.08 -15.84
C TYR A 664 36.79 -13.44 -16.48
N ILE A 665 35.91 -14.21 -15.83
CA ILE A 665 35.44 -15.50 -16.34
C ILE A 665 34.00 -15.34 -16.79
N LYS A 666 33.73 -15.53 -18.07
CA LYS A 666 32.34 -15.59 -18.57
C LYS A 666 31.66 -16.84 -18.00
N VAL A 667 30.60 -16.63 -17.23
CA VAL A 667 29.87 -17.70 -16.51
C VAL A 667 28.45 -17.90 -17.04
N PHE A 668 27.94 -16.94 -17.80
CA PHE A 668 26.66 -17.04 -18.51
C PHE A 668 26.73 -16.22 -19.80
N ASP A 669 26.08 -16.71 -20.85
CA ASP A 669 26.04 -16.10 -22.17
C ASP A 669 24.73 -16.48 -22.87
N ASN A 670 23.96 -15.47 -23.30
CA ASN A 670 22.84 -15.63 -24.21
C ASN A 670 22.76 -14.45 -25.19
N GLU A 671 21.75 -14.47 -26.05
CA GLU A 671 21.57 -13.48 -27.13
C GLU A 671 21.45 -12.02 -26.67
N GLU A 672 21.14 -11.74 -25.40
CA GLU A 672 20.94 -10.37 -24.90
C GLU A 672 21.81 -10.00 -23.70
N MET A 673 22.44 -10.98 -23.03
CA MET A 673 23.16 -10.78 -21.78
C MET A 673 24.36 -11.73 -21.62
N LYS A 674 25.50 -11.15 -21.23
CA LYS A 674 26.69 -11.87 -20.76
C LYS A 674 26.95 -11.55 -19.30
N ILE A 675 27.33 -12.55 -18.51
CA ILE A 675 27.69 -12.39 -17.09
C ILE A 675 29.12 -12.88 -16.88
N TYR A 676 29.94 -12.03 -16.26
CA TYR A 676 31.32 -12.32 -15.93
C TYR A 676 31.49 -12.37 -14.42
N LYS A 677 32.17 -13.40 -13.92
CA LYS A 677 32.68 -13.46 -12.55
C LYS A 677 34.01 -12.73 -12.49
N VAL A 678 34.17 -11.85 -11.50
CA VAL A 678 35.47 -11.22 -11.20
C VAL A 678 36.32 -12.26 -10.48
N ASN A 679 37.45 -12.63 -11.09
CA ASN A 679 38.30 -13.67 -10.56
C ASN A 679 39.20 -13.11 -9.45
N ASP A 680 39.34 -13.86 -8.37
CA ASP A 680 40.40 -13.65 -7.40
C ASP A 680 41.69 -14.15 -8.04
N GLY A 681 42.38 -13.30 -8.81
CA GLY A 681 43.75 -13.62 -9.19
C GLY A 681 44.53 -14.02 -7.93
N GLU A 682 45.10 -15.22 -7.94
CA GLU A 682 46.14 -15.62 -6.97
C GLU A 682 47.36 -14.68 -7.09
#